data_AF-A0A962G6A0-F1
#
_entry.id   AF-A0A962G6A0-F1
#
_cell.length_a   1.000
_cell.length_b   1.000
_cell.length_c   1.000
_cell.angle_alpha   90.00
_cell.angle_beta   90.00
_cell.angle_gamma   90.00
#
_symmetry.space_group_name_H-M   'P 1'
#
loop_
_entity.id
_entity.type
_entity.pdbx_description
1 polymer ?
#
loop_
_entity_poly.entity_id
_entity_poly.type
_entity_poly.pdbx_seq_one_letter_code
_entity_poly.pdbx_strand_id
1 'polypeptide(L)'
;MLPNIDHVVVLMLENRSFDNVLGGLYPAGASFEGLTGKEWNYNPTAPGVGTWTVWQASPGTASGTIPFPDPGEAFTDMNTQLFGGPSPGNCPSPSMGGFAANYARQPPSREGIDQPSVPPIPLNIMQYFDEGNVPWSYALARHYAVSDAWHAAAPVQTISNRTLTHTGTPSMMPGTNRSRVNNGDYTSGLSFSKIVEGRFDPPVNDTTVFEMLDEAYPSGRAGACRDLAQKEGRLNWKVYYHDAPLSVLCRYVYQHWCLDSLYGGNVFRYHEHFGAETNFEYDVRNGILPTYSFIEPAYTGVEYTANSNHPGGAIPDPLDLNAQNFPPPINVHEGEKLLAEVYASLARYPSVFERTLLIVTYDEHGGTYDHVKPGSAVSPFTRPASNFNYDRCGVRVPAILINPRLTTKVFRPTDGVSMKDACGAFVTRLDHTSIIRSLCQRFGLGTPPTPRAASVPTLAGLIRATAAAPHVPERSVIAAAERSMAEKLSLPRDPGKAARIRDWFARRERDDFPGDHLNNAIFATYALSWHGRERARSYPLREIVDLDGDDAVALNAIDIRDTATLLEACREPGGPARLAGIAQREESRVLRWAQQAELMQKPGIVGDDAFLLMTAGVTGIADLKLRDASELQAKLVSAAAALGIVDFAQNPAVTRKWIAP
;
A
#
# COMPACT_ATOMS: atom_id res chain seq x y z
N MET A 1 11.96 -13.96 20.97
CA MET A 1 10.50 -13.98 20.75
C MET A 1 9.92 -12.62 21.15
N LEU A 2 8.74 -12.27 20.64
CA LEU A 2 7.97 -11.08 21.01
C LEU A 2 6.80 -11.50 21.93
N PRO A 3 6.89 -11.35 23.27
CA PRO A 3 5.81 -11.79 24.15
C PRO A 3 4.56 -10.93 23.99
N ASN A 4 3.38 -11.56 24.04
CA ASN A 4 2.05 -10.94 24.06
C ASN A 4 1.68 -10.07 22.82
N ILE A 5 2.39 -10.24 21.69
CA ILE A 5 2.04 -9.62 20.41
C ILE A 5 1.32 -10.62 19.53
N ASP A 6 0.07 -10.38 19.16
CA ASP A 6 -0.72 -11.26 18.29
C ASP A 6 -0.91 -10.69 16.89
N HIS A 7 -0.62 -9.40 16.71
CA HIS A 7 -0.69 -8.71 15.42
C HIS A 7 0.63 -8.01 15.12
N VAL A 8 1.17 -8.17 13.91
CA VAL A 8 2.28 -7.37 13.39
C VAL A 8 1.78 -6.57 12.19
N VAL A 9 1.75 -5.25 12.34
CA VAL A 9 1.37 -4.32 11.28
C VAL A 9 2.64 -3.68 10.74
N VAL A 10 2.83 -3.67 9.42
CA VAL A 10 3.93 -3.00 8.74
C VAL A 10 3.35 -1.93 7.82
N LEU A 11 3.63 -0.67 8.11
CA LEU A 11 3.46 0.44 7.16
C LEU A 11 4.77 0.61 6.41
N MET A 12 4.78 0.33 5.10
CA MET A 12 5.97 0.47 4.26
C MET A 12 5.81 1.64 3.29
N LEU A 13 6.38 2.77 3.69
CA LEU A 13 6.55 3.98 2.88
C LEU A 13 7.71 3.78 1.87
N GLU A 14 7.95 4.76 1.01
CA GLU A 14 8.90 4.69 -0.10
C GLU A 14 10.09 5.63 0.00
N ASN A 15 11.24 5.09 -0.40
CA ASN A 15 12.33 5.87 -0.99
C ASN A 15 12.87 7.01 -0.10
N ARG A 16 13.20 6.73 1.17
CA ARG A 16 13.83 7.71 2.10
C ARG A 16 14.88 7.08 2.99
N SER A 17 16.04 7.73 3.10
CA SER A 17 17.11 7.29 4.00
C SER A 17 16.79 7.56 5.47
N PHE A 18 17.47 6.85 6.37
CA PHE A 18 17.37 7.11 7.80
C PHE A 18 17.84 8.53 8.12
N ASP A 19 19.00 8.95 7.63
CA ASP A 19 19.51 10.30 7.87
C ASP A 19 18.57 11.39 7.35
N ASN A 20 17.90 11.20 6.21
CA ASN A 20 16.96 12.17 5.64
C ASN A 20 15.73 12.41 6.55
N VAL A 21 15.20 11.38 7.22
CA VAL A 21 13.95 11.49 8.03
C VAL A 21 14.22 11.56 9.54
N LEU A 22 15.18 10.79 10.06
CA LEU A 22 15.44 10.59 11.49
C LEU A 22 16.89 10.87 11.91
N GLY A 23 17.78 11.28 11.00
CA GLY A 23 19.18 11.59 11.31
C GLY A 23 19.37 12.64 12.41
N GLY A 24 18.45 13.62 12.49
CA GLY A 24 18.41 14.66 13.51
C GLY A 24 17.59 14.35 14.77
N LEU A 25 17.05 13.13 14.92
CA LEU A 25 16.09 12.77 15.99
C LEU A 25 16.64 12.99 17.41
N TYR A 26 17.90 12.58 17.61
CA TYR A 26 18.68 12.72 18.84
C TYR A 26 20.13 13.11 18.49
N PRO A 27 20.90 13.70 19.43
CA PRO A 27 22.33 13.97 19.23
C PRO A 27 23.12 12.69 18.93
N ALA A 28 23.97 12.75 17.90
CA ALA A 28 24.82 11.64 17.48
C ALA A 28 25.81 11.20 18.58
N GLY A 29 25.97 9.88 18.76
CA GLY A 29 26.90 9.28 19.71
C GLY A 29 26.69 7.78 19.88
N ALA A 30 27.34 7.16 20.88
CA ALA A 30 27.25 5.71 21.09
C ALA A 30 25.81 5.19 21.29
N SER A 31 24.91 6.03 21.83
CA SER A 31 23.49 5.75 22.04
C SER A 31 22.61 5.93 20.80
N PHE A 32 23.07 6.65 19.76
CA PHE A 32 22.31 6.94 18.55
C PHE A 32 23.24 7.30 17.38
N GLU A 33 23.25 6.51 16.32
CA GLU A 33 24.07 6.69 15.11
C GLU A 33 23.45 7.75 14.17
N GLY A 34 23.15 8.94 14.70
CA GLY A 34 22.57 10.08 13.97
C GLY A 34 23.61 11.00 13.32
N LEU A 35 23.16 12.11 12.75
CA LEU A 35 23.99 13.11 12.06
C LEU A 35 24.75 14.01 13.06
N THR A 36 26.01 14.33 12.75
CA THR A 36 26.83 15.32 13.47
C THR A 36 26.82 16.71 12.84
N GLY A 37 26.23 16.86 11.65
CA GLY A 37 26.26 18.09 10.85
C GLY A 37 27.56 18.27 10.03
N LYS A 38 28.35 17.19 9.87
CA LYS A 38 29.68 17.18 9.22
C LYS A 38 29.83 16.07 8.18
N GLU A 39 28.80 15.24 8.05
CA GLU A 39 28.64 14.20 7.04
C GLU A 39 28.62 14.85 5.66
N TRP A 40 29.31 14.25 4.68
CA TRP A 40 29.73 14.98 3.48
C TRP A 40 29.56 14.18 2.18
N ASN A 41 29.67 14.91 1.07
CA ASN A 41 29.69 14.37 -0.29
C ASN A 41 30.64 15.14 -1.20
N TYR A 42 31.12 14.51 -2.27
CA TYR A 42 31.90 15.21 -3.29
C TYR A 42 31.03 16.25 -4.01
N ASN A 43 31.49 17.50 -4.10
CA ASN A 43 30.79 18.52 -4.86
C ASN A 43 31.04 18.32 -6.38
N PRO A 44 30.03 17.96 -7.19
CA PRO A 44 30.19 17.79 -8.63
C PRO A 44 30.48 19.09 -9.39
N THR A 45 30.19 20.27 -8.82
CA THR A 45 30.45 21.57 -9.46
C THR A 45 31.85 22.13 -9.19
N ALA A 46 32.61 21.54 -8.27
CA ALA A 46 34.00 21.91 -7.99
C ALA A 46 34.93 20.68 -7.81
N PRO A 47 35.14 19.86 -8.87
CA PRO A 47 35.93 18.63 -8.79
C PRO A 47 37.39 18.93 -8.36
N GLY A 48 37.80 18.37 -7.23
CA GLY A 48 39.18 18.42 -6.73
C GLY A 48 39.41 19.24 -5.46
N VAL A 49 38.46 20.09 -5.04
CA VAL A 49 38.58 20.89 -3.78
C VAL A 49 37.27 20.94 -2.98
N GLY A 50 36.10 20.82 -3.61
CA GLY A 50 34.81 20.99 -2.94
C GLY A 50 34.24 19.71 -2.30
N THR A 51 33.81 19.82 -1.04
CA THR A 51 32.79 18.94 -0.44
C THR A 51 31.55 19.75 -0.08
N TRP A 52 30.40 19.11 -0.05
CA TRP A 52 29.19 19.63 0.62
C TRP A 52 28.91 18.81 1.87
N THR A 53 28.32 19.43 2.88
CA THR A 53 27.84 18.76 4.08
C THR A 53 26.33 18.54 4.02
N VAL A 54 25.83 17.67 4.90
CA VAL A 54 24.41 17.63 5.27
C VAL A 54 23.90 18.99 5.77
N TRP A 55 22.62 19.28 5.55
CA TRP A 55 21.96 20.51 5.99
C TRP A 55 20.51 20.26 6.41
N GLN A 56 20.06 20.96 7.45
CA GLN A 56 18.72 20.84 7.99
C GLN A 56 17.71 21.59 7.10
N ALA A 57 16.62 20.92 6.76
CA ALA A 57 15.46 21.51 6.10
C ALA A 57 14.92 22.73 6.88
N SER A 58 14.32 23.69 6.18
CA SER A 58 13.50 24.71 6.85
C SER A 58 12.12 24.11 7.16
N PRO A 59 11.49 24.43 8.31
CA PRO A 59 10.10 24.05 8.56
C PRO A 59 9.15 24.58 7.48
N GLY A 60 8.17 23.75 7.09
CA GLY A 60 7.15 24.11 6.09
C GLY A 60 7.16 23.24 4.83
N THR A 61 6.14 23.45 3.98
CA THR A 61 5.79 22.55 2.86
C THR A 61 6.84 22.48 1.76
N ALA A 62 7.59 23.55 1.49
CA ALA A 62 8.53 23.63 0.38
C ALA A 62 9.77 22.75 0.54
N SER A 63 10.29 22.58 1.77
CA SER A 63 11.35 21.57 2.04
C SER A 63 10.81 20.14 2.01
N GLY A 64 9.50 19.96 2.24
CA GLY A 64 8.85 18.65 2.26
C GLY A 64 8.72 17.96 0.91
N THR A 65 8.95 18.67 -0.21
CA THR A 65 9.00 18.11 -1.57
C THR A 65 10.44 17.94 -2.09
N ILE A 66 11.45 18.09 -1.22
CA ILE A 66 12.86 17.97 -1.59
C ILE A 66 13.34 16.52 -1.32
N PRO A 67 14.14 15.91 -2.22
CA PRO A 67 14.59 16.42 -3.52
C PRO A 67 13.55 16.28 -4.65
N PHE A 68 13.55 17.27 -5.55
CA PHE A 68 12.89 17.26 -6.86
C PHE A 68 13.85 17.90 -7.89
N PRO A 69 14.00 17.38 -9.13
CA PRO A 69 13.45 16.14 -9.69
C PRO A 69 13.90 14.87 -8.94
N ASP A 70 13.39 13.71 -9.37
CA ASP A 70 13.64 12.41 -8.74
C ASP A 70 15.14 12.01 -8.76
N PRO A 71 15.70 11.46 -7.66
CA PRO A 71 17.05 10.92 -7.65
C PRO A 71 17.20 9.56 -8.36
N GLY A 72 18.45 9.12 -8.56
CA GLY A 72 18.71 7.84 -9.22
C GLY A 72 18.53 6.66 -8.26
N GLU A 73 17.48 5.87 -8.43
CA GLU A 73 17.25 4.66 -7.61
C GLU A 73 17.71 3.34 -8.26
N ALA A 74 18.06 3.30 -9.55
CA ALA A 74 18.52 2.06 -10.20
C ALA A 74 19.79 1.47 -9.54
N PHE A 75 20.01 0.15 -9.66
CA PHE A 75 21.16 -0.55 -9.08
C PHE A 75 22.52 0.11 -9.41
N THR A 76 22.67 0.65 -10.62
CA THR A 76 23.85 1.40 -11.07
C THR A 76 24.04 2.75 -10.37
N ASP A 77 22.95 3.40 -10.00
CA ASP A 77 22.93 4.71 -9.37
C ASP A 77 23.21 4.56 -7.88
N MET A 78 22.55 3.60 -7.21
CA MET A 78 22.89 3.21 -5.83
C MET A 78 24.35 2.77 -5.69
N ASN A 79 24.86 1.97 -6.64
CA ASN A 79 26.28 1.62 -6.66
C ASN A 79 27.17 2.87 -6.82
N THR A 80 26.77 3.86 -7.63
CA THR A 80 27.52 5.12 -7.74
C THR A 80 27.48 5.92 -6.43
N GLN A 81 26.33 5.99 -5.78
CA GLN A 81 26.15 6.71 -4.51
C GLN A 81 27.05 6.13 -3.40
N LEU A 82 27.06 4.80 -3.28
CA LEU A 82 27.83 4.04 -2.29
C LEU A 82 29.33 4.01 -2.58
N PHE A 83 29.74 3.73 -3.84
CA PHE A 83 31.11 3.35 -4.20
C PHE A 83 31.80 4.34 -5.15
N GLY A 84 31.12 5.37 -5.66
CA GLY A 84 31.64 6.34 -6.62
C GLY A 84 31.56 5.91 -8.09
N GLY A 85 31.08 4.70 -8.40
CA GLY A 85 30.88 4.23 -9.77
C GLY A 85 29.84 3.10 -9.88
N PRO A 86 29.23 2.89 -11.06
CA PRO A 86 28.03 2.05 -11.22
C PRO A 86 28.29 0.54 -11.12
N SER A 87 29.54 0.13 -11.38
CA SER A 87 30.00 -1.26 -11.33
C SER A 87 31.15 -1.39 -10.32
N PRO A 88 30.88 -1.45 -9.01
CA PRO A 88 31.89 -1.76 -8.00
C PRO A 88 32.58 -3.08 -8.33
N GLY A 89 33.90 -3.14 -8.09
CA GLY A 89 34.65 -4.38 -8.11
C GLY A 89 34.28 -5.31 -6.94
N ASN A 90 35.03 -6.40 -6.78
CA ASN A 90 34.78 -7.33 -5.66
C ASN A 90 35.15 -6.69 -4.32
N CYS A 91 34.22 -6.75 -3.35
CA CYS A 91 34.38 -6.29 -1.96
C CYS A 91 34.98 -4.87 -1.76
N PRO A 92 34.44 -3.79 -2.35
CA PRO A 92 34.86 -2.43 -2.04
C PRO A 92 34.22 -1.94 -0.74
N SER A 93 34.94 -1.17 0.07
CA SER A 93 34.26 -0.35 1.09
C SER A 93 33.42 0.70 0.39
N PRO A 94 32.15 0.92 0.79
CA PRO A 94 31.44 2.15 0.47
C PRO A 94 32.25 3.36 0.96
N SER A 95 32.25 4.42 0.16
CA SER A 95 32.73 5.75 0.56
C SER A 95 31.59 6.62 1.08
N MET A 96 30.35 6.32 0.67
CA MET A 96 29.15 7.16 0.82
C MET A 96 29.27 8.55 0.15
N GLY A 97 30.34 8.81 -0.60
CA GLY A 97 30.65 10.16 -1.11
C GLY A 97 30.03 10.52 -2.46
N GLY A 98 29.24 9.62 -3.06
CA GLY A 98 28.81 9.72 -4.47
C GLY A 98 27.37 10.19 -4.71
N PHE A 99 26.57 10.45 -3.66
CA PHE A 99 25.15 10.81 -3.75
C PHE A 99 24.90 12.11 -4.53
N ALA A 100 25.57 13.20 -4.17
CA ALA A 100 25.49 14.48 -4.88
C ALA A 100 25.97 14.37 -6.34
N ALA A 101 27.06 13.64 -6.57
CA ALA A 101 27.63 13.42 -7.90
C ALA A 101 26.82 12.45 -8.78
N ASN A 102 25.96 11.62 -8.17
CA ASN A 102 24.95 10.83 -8.87
C ASN A 102 23.73 11.70 -9.20
N TYR A 103 23.18 12.40 -8.20
CA TYR A 103 21.98 13.20 -8.38
C TYR A 103 22.15 14.33 -9.42
N ALA A 104 23.35 14.92 -9.51
CA ALA A 104 23.71 15.91 -10.53
C ALA A 104 23.62 15.43 -11.99
N ARG A 105 23.40 14.13 -12.24
CA ARG A 105 23.29 13.54 -13.59
C ARG A 105 21.87 13.08 -13.92
N GLN A 106 20.93 13.21 -13.00
CA GLN A 106 19.54 12.81 -13.24
C GLN A 106 18.83 13.80 -14.17
N PRO A 107 17.81 13.35 -14.94
CA PRO A 107 17.11 14.22 -15.87
C PRO A 107 16.35 15.34 -15.14
N PRO A 108 16.22 16.53 -15.75
CA PRO A 108 15.29 17.55 -15.26
C PRO A 108 13.84 17.07 -15.42
N SER A 109 12.97 17.43 -14.48
CA SER A 109 11.52 17.12 -14.54
C SER A 109 10.69 18.40 -14.44
N ARG A 110 9.36 18.31 -14.55
CA ARG A 110 8.42 19.44 -14.39
C ARG A 110 7.40 19.14 -13.31
N GLU A 111 7.06 20.15 -12.51
CA GLU A 111 6.00 20.10 -11.48
C GLU A 111 4.57 20.18 -12.10
N GLY A 112 4.41 19.70 -13.33
CA GLY A 112 3.19 19.79 -14.13
C GLY A 112 3.47 20.07 -15.62
N ILE A 113 2.47 19.81 -16.48
CA ILE A 113 2.60 19.87 -17.95
C ILE A 113 3.10 21.26 -18.42
N ASP A 114 2.48 22.34 -17.94
CA ASP A 114 2.75 23.72 -18.37
C ASP A 114 3.89 24.40 -17.58
N GLN A 115 4.54 23.70 -16.64
CA GLN A 115 5.62 24.25 -15.82
C GLN A 115 6.99 24.18 -16.53
N PRO A 116 7.95 25.07 -16.20
CA PRO A 116 9.33 24.94 -16.68
C PRO A 116 10.01 23.70 -16.09
N SER A 117 11.06 23.22 -16.77
CA SER A 117 11.84 22.06 -16.30
C SER A 117 12.81 22.45 -15.18
N VAL A 118 12.65 21.84 -14.00
CA VAL A 118 13.53 21.96 -12.84
C VAL A 118 14.69 20.97 -12.97
N PRO A 119 15.95 21.42 -13.01
CA PRO A 119 17.12 20.55 -12.97
C PRO A 119 17.44 20.08 -11.54
N PRO A 120 18.14 18.94 -11.37
CA PRO A 120 18.61 18.52 -10.04
C PRO A 120 19.54 19.57 -9.45
N ILE A 121 19.13 20.17 -8.31
CA ILE A 121 20.01 20.98 -7.47
C ILE A 121 20.78 20.01 -6.58
N PRO A 122 22.06 19.70 -6.83
CA PRO A 122 22.58 18.43 -6.32
C PRO A 122 22.88 18.43 -4.81
N LEU A 123 22.86 19.61 -4.18
CA LEU A 123 22.90 19.81 -2.73
C LEU A 123 21.61 19.33 -2.02
N ASN A 124 20.48 19.26 -2.73
CA ASN A 124 19.20 18.83 -2.17
C ASN A 124 19.22 17.39 -1.63
N ILE A 125 20.10 16.54 -2.17
CA ILE A 125 20.25 15.15 -1.72
C ILE A 125 20.85 15.04 -0.30
N MET A 126 21.45 16.13 0.19
CA MET A 126 22.06 16.27 1.51
C MET A 126 21.12 16.92 2.55
N GLN A 127 19.85 17.20 2.19
CA GLN A 127 18.85 17.70 3.13
C GLN A 127 18.50 16.61 4.17
N TYR A 128 18.29 16.98 5.43
CA TYR A 128 17.59 16.16 6.41
C TYR A 128 16.47 16.93 7.11
N PHE A 129 15.44 16.22 7.56
CA PHE A 129 14.25 16.78 8.19
C PHE A 129 14.39 16.92 9.71
N ASP A 130 13.69 17.92 10.27
CA ASP A 130 13.46 18.06 11.70
C ASP A 130 12.00 17.78 12.11
N GLU A 131 11.71 17.90 13.40
CA GLU A 131 10.36 17.72 13.99
C GLU A 131 9.32 18.71 13.44
N GLY A 132 9.73 19.83 12.86
CA GLY A 132 8.88 20.79 12.16
C GLY A 132 8.58 20.42 10.70
N ASN A 133 9.25 19.41 10.14
CA ASN A 133 8.94 18.82 8.83
C ASN A 133 8.23 17.46 8.95
N VAL A 134 8.69 16.59 9.85
CA VAL A 134 8.14 15.24 10.07
C VAL A 134 7.77 15.00 11.54
N PRO A 135 6.75 15.73 12.05
CA PRO A 135 6.36 15.74 13.47
C PRO A 135 5.85 14.41 14.01
N TRP A 136 5.14 13.60 13.20
CA TRP A 136 4.64 12.28 13.61
C TRP A 136 5.76 11.26 13.66
N SER A 137 6.66 11.26 12.67
CA SER A 137 7.87 10.43 12.72
C SER A 137 8.72 10.76 13.95
N TYR A 138 8.99 12.05 14.23
CA TYR A 138 9.74 12.45 15.44
C TYR A 138 9.00 12.12 16.73
N ALA A 139 7.72 12.46 16.85
CA ALA A 139 6.96 12.25 18.08
C ALA A 139 6.79 10.75 18.41
N LEU A 140 6.50 9.91 17.42
CA LEU A 140 6.33 8.46 17.64
C LEU A 140 7.67 7.77 17.90
N ALA A 141 8.76 8.16 17.23
CA ALA A 141 10.10 7.65 17.51
C ALA A 141 10.64 8.10 18.90
N ARG A 142 10.24 9.28 19.38
CA ARG A 142 10.55 9.77 20.75
C ARG A 142 9.66 9.14 21.81
N HIS A 143 8.39 8.83 21.51
CA HIS A 143 7.48 8.20 22.45
C HIS A 143 7.77 6.70 22.61
N TYR A 144 7.91 5.99 21.49
CA TYR A 144 8.15 4.54 21.45
C TYR A 144 9.64 4.25 21.22
N ALA A 145 9.98 3.53 20.14
CA ALA A 145 11.34 3.16 19.80
C ALA A 145 11.67 3.47 18.33
N VAL A 146 12.94 3.80 18.06
CA VAL A 146 13.54 3.83 16.71
C VAL A 146 14.63 2.75 16.60
N SER A 147 14.84 2.18 15.42
CA SER A 147 16.03 1.38 15.11
C SER A 147 16.96 2.16 14.20
N ASP A 148 18.09 2.63 14.74
CA ASP A 148 19.17 3.29 14.00
C ASP A 148 20.11 2.34 13.26
N ALA A 149 19.77 1.04 13.26
CA ALA A 149 20.53 -0.04 12.63
C ALA A 149 19.72 -0.83 11.57
N TRP A 150 18.62 -0.25 11.04
CA TRP A 150 17.78 -0.91 10.03
C TRP A 150 18.18 -0.51 8.61
N HIS A 151 18.54 -1.48 7.77
CA HIS A 151 18.95 -1.26 6.39
C HIS A 151 17.88 -1.72 5.39
N ALA A 152 17.89 -1.11 4.20
CA ALA A 152 17.28 -1.73 3.04
C ALA A 152 17.91 -3.12 2.81
N ALA A 153 17.12 -4.12 2.40
CA ALA A 153 17.64 -5.48 2.27
C ALA A 153 18.70 -5.60 1.16
N ALA A 154 18.69 -4.73 0.16
CA ALA A 154 19.78 -4.58 -0.81
C ALA A 154 19.80 -3.16 -1.41
N PRO A 155 20.91 -2.74 -2.05
CA PRO A 155 20.98 -1.48 -2.79
C PRO A 155 20.34 -1.67 -4.17
N VAL A 156 19.00 -1.75 -4.19
CA VAL A 156 18.13 -2.05 -5.35
C VAL A 156 16.79 -1.33 -5.20
N GLN A 157 16.09 -1.07 -6.31
CA GLN A 157 14.83 -0.30 -6.33
C GLN A 157 13.69 -0.95 -5.54
N THR A 158 12.69 -0.13 -5.16
CA THR A 158 11.38 -0.42 -4.54
C THR A 158 10.94 -1.89 -4.61
N ILE A 159 10.62 -2.39 -5.81
CA ILE A 159 10.00 -3.71 -5.99
C ILE A 159 10.93 -4.83 -5.49
N SER A 160 12.25 -4.69 -5.60
CA SER A 160 13.18 -5.71 -5.11
C SER A 160 13.25 -5.75 -3.59
N ASN A 161 13.22 -4.61 -2.90
CA ASN A 161 13.20 -4.56 -1.45
C ASN A 161 11.83 -4.97 -0.86
N ARG A 162 10.72 -4.60 -1.52
CA ARG A 162 9.37 -5.14 -1.19
C ARG A 162 9.29 -6.65 -1.41
N THR A 163 9.79 -7.18 -2.53
CA THR A 163 9.83 -8.63 -2.76
C THR A 163 10.65 -9.35 -1.67
N LEU A 164 11.84 -8.83 -1.34
CA LEU A 164 12.65 -9.32 -0.21
C LEU A 164 11.89 -9.30 1.13
N THR A 165 11.07 -8.28 1.39
CA THR A 165 10.24 -8.15 2.59
C THR A 165 9.21 -9.28 2.71
N HIS A 166 8.71 -9.81 1.58
CA HIS A 166 7.69 -10.85 1.56
C HIS A 166 8.24 -12.27 1.42
N THR A 167 9.34 -12.48 0.69
CA THR A 167 9.86 -13.83 0.35
C THR A 167 11.28 -14.09 0.82
N GLY A 168 12.02 -13.08 1.29
CA GLY A 168 13.44 -13.20 1.61
C GLY A 168 14.35 -13.36 0.39
N THR A 169 13.85 -13.12 -0.83
CA THR A 169 14.59 -13.16 -2.11
C THR A 169 14.07 -12.08 -3.06
N PRO A 170 14.87 -11.55 -4.00
CA PRO A 170 14.38 -10.71 -5.11
C PRO A 170 13.81 -11.54 -6.27
N SER A 171 13.85 -12.87 -6.17
CA SER A 171 13.61 -13.80 -7.28
C SER A 171 14.65 -13.67 -8.43
N MET A 172 14.49 -14.49 -9.46
CA MET A 172 15.39 -14.61 -10.60
C MET A 172 14.71 -14.18 -11.90
N MET A 173 15.49 -13.62 -12.83
CA MET A 173 15.00 -13.30 -14.18
C MET A 173 14.73 -14.58 -14.97
N PRO A 174 13.48 -14.82 -15.45
CA PRO A 174 13.08 -16.09 -16.04
C PRO A 174 14.01 -16.60 -17.15
N GLY A 175 14.39 -17.88 -17.07
CA GLY A 175 15.29 -18.51 -18.05
C GLY A 175 16.77 -18.10 -17.94
N THR A 176 17.17 -17.36 -16.91
CA THR A 176 18.55 -16.87 -16.74
C THR A 176 19.13 -17.18 -15.35
N ASN A 177 20.44 -16.97 -15.18
CA ASN A 177 21.10 -16.93 -13.87
C ASN A 177 21.29 -15.49 -13.34
N ARG A 178 20.43 -14.54 -13.74
CA ARG A 178 20.44 -13.17 -13.21
C ARG A 178 19.41 -13.00 -12.10
N SER A 179 19.78 -12.34 -11.03
CA SER A 179 18.84 -11.80 -10.05
C SER A 179 18.08 -10.62 -10.67
N ARG A 180 16.86 -10.38 -10.21
CA ARG A 180 16.24 -9.06 -10.40
C ARG A 180 16.98 -8.03 -9.55
N VAL A 181 17.09 -6.78 -10.00
CA VAL A 181 17.75 -5.67 -9.28
C VAL A 181 17.06 -4.31 -9.50
N ASN A 182 16.29 -4.18 -10.58
CA ASN A 182 15.60 -2.95 -10.94
C ASN A 182 14.08 -3.17 -11.02
N ASN A 183 13.28 -2.11 -10.89
CA ASN A 183 11.81 -2.16 -10.98
C ASN A 183 11.35 -2.79 -12.32
N GLY A 184 12.02 -2.42 -13.42
CA GLY A 184 11.80 -2.98 -14.75
C GLY A 184 12.06 -4.50 -14.89
N ASP A 185 12.82 -5.15 -13.99
CA ASP A 185 13.03 -6.61 -14.02
C ASP A 185 11.76 -7.40 -13.61
N TYR A 186 10.77 -6.72 -13.04
CA TYR A 186 9.47 -7.29 -12.66
C TYR A 186 8.38 -6.85 -13.63
N THR A 187 8.39 -5.59 -14.07
CA THR A 187 7.34 -4.99 -14.90
C THR A 187 7.56 -5.13 -16.41
N SER A 188 8.72 -5.64 -16.85
CA SER A 188 9.02 -5.87 -18.28
C SER A 188 7.93 -6.66 -19.00
N GLY A 189 7.19 -5.99 -19.89
CA GLY A 189 6.10 -6.59 -20.67
C GLY A 189 4.78 -6.74 -19.91
N LEU A 190 4.68 -6.28 -18.66
CA LEU A 190 3.42 -6.09 -17.95
C LEU A 190 2.79 -4.74 -18.32
N SER A 191 1.50 -4.60 -18.05
CA SER A 191 0.76 -3.34 -18.09
C SER A 191 -0.46 -3.51 -17.19
N PHE A 192 -0.95 -2.44 -16.54
CA PHE A 192 -2.10 -2.57 -15.63
C PHE A 192 -3.34 -3.15 -16.34
N SER A 193 -3.50 -2.87 -17.64
CA SER A 193 -4.54 -3.50 -18.49
C SER A 193 -4.50 -5.03 -18.49
N LYS A 194 -3.33 -5.68 -18.42
CA LYS A 194 -3.24 -7.15 -18.38
C LYS A 194 -3.74 -7.75 -17.06
N ILE A 195 -3.63 -7.02 -15.94
CA ILE A 195 -4.24 -7.41 -14.66
C ILE A 195 -5.76 -7.47 -14.83
N VAL A 196 -6.35 -6.39 -15.34
CA VAL A 196 -7.80 -6.22 -15.50
C VAL A 196 -8.41 -7.18 -16.51
N GLU A 197 -7.64 -7.62 -17.51
CA GLU A 197 -8.08 -8.62 -18.49
C GLU A 197 -7.94 -10.09 -18.01
N GLY A 198 -7.44 -10.34 -16.80
CA GLY A 198 -7.12 -11.71 -16.34
C GLY A 198 -5.94 -12.34 -17.09
N ARG A 199 -5.04 -11.52 -17.65
CA ARG A 199 -3.89 -11.91 -18.48
C ARG A 199 -2.55 -11.56 -17.85
N PHE A 200 -2.53 -11.39 -16.53
CA PHE A 200 -1.33 -11.12 -15.73
C PHE A 200 -0.78 -12.41 -15.15
N ASP A 201 0.47 -12.72 -15.47
CA ASP A 201 1.24 -13.77 -14.81
C ASP A 201 2.19 -13.08 -13.80
N PRO A 202 1.94 -13.18 -12.48
CA PRO A 202 2.73 -12.45 -11.50
C PRO A 202 4.21 -12.90 -11.54
N PRO A 203 5.17 -11.96 -11.51
CA PRO A 203 6.57 -12.27 -11.80
C PRO A 203 7.32 -13.03 -10.68
N VAL A 204 6.85 -12.99 -9.44
CA VAL A 204 7.50 -13.64 -8.28
C VAL A 204 6.72 -14.88 -7.84
N ASN A 205 7.43 -16.00 -7.75
CA ASN A 205 6.88 -17.34 -7.47
C ASN A 205 7.52 -18.01 -6.25
N ASP A 206 8.43 -17.30 -5.60
CA ASP A 206 9.15 -17.72 -4.41
C ASP A 206 8.21 -17.68 -3.19
N THR A 207 8.37 -18.64 -2.26
CA THR A 207 7.48 -18.80 -1.10
C THR A 207 7.36 -17.52 -0.28
N THR A 208 6.13 -17.09 0.01
CA THR A 208 5.86 -15.85 0.73
C THR A 208 5.62 -16.09 2.22
N VAL A 209 5.87 -15.08 3.07
CA VAL A 209 5.49 -15.13 4.49
C VAL A 209 3.96 -15.17 4.68
N PHE A 210 3.20 -14.69 3.69
CA PHE A 210 1.75 -14.82 3.60
C PHE A 210 1.32 -16.28 3.46
N GLU A 211 1.95 -17.00 2.53
CA GLU A 211 1.79 -18.44 2.32
C GLU A 211 2.19 -19.25 3.56
N MET A 212 3.31 -18.92 4.20
CA MET A 212 3.74 -19.55 5.45
C MET A 212 2.75 -19.34 6.61
N LEU A 213 1.99 -18.25 6.62
CA LEU A 213 0.94 -18.00 7.62
C LEU A 213 -0.31 -18.86 7.38
N ASP A 214 -0.71 -19.06 6.12
CA ASP A 214 -1.83 -19.94 5.76
C ASP A 214 -1.45 -21.43 5.87
N GLU A 215 -0.24 -21.83 5.48
CA GLU A 215 0.26 -23.21 5.59
C GLU A 215 0.46 -23.67 7.05
N ALA A 216 0.79 -22.75 7.96
CA ALA A 216 0.96 -23.05 9.38
C ALA A 216 -0.34 -23.47 10.10
N TYR A 217 -1.49 -23.47 9.41
CA TYR A 217 -2.78 -23.88 9.98
C TYR A 217 -3.39 -25.11 9.26
N PRO A 218 -3.25 -26.34 9.80
CA PRO A 218 -3.64 -27.58 9.10
C PRO A 218 -5.12 -27.77 8.76
N SER A 219 -6.03 -26.86 9.13
CA SER A 219 -7.48 -27.01 8.98
C SER A 219 -8.13 -25.96 8.05
N GLY A 220 -7.59 -25.83 6.84
CA GLY A 220 -8.28 -25.24 5.69
C GLY A 220 -8.12 -23.72 5.48
N ARG A 221 -8.23 -23.32 4.20
CA ARG A 221 -8.02 -21.95 3.68
C ARG A 221 -8.68 -20.87 4.54
N ALA A 222 -7.93 -19.82 4.88
CA ALA A 222 -8.37 -18.78 5.82
C ALA A 222 -9.47 -17.85 5.28
N GLY A 223 -9.52 -17.59 3.97
CA GLY A 223 -10.25 -16.47 3.35
C GLY A 223 -11.79 -16.48 3.37
N ALA A 224 -12.46 -17.24 4.24
CA ALA A 224 -13.93 -17.31 4.29
C ALA A 224 -14.57 -17.57 5.67
N CYS A 225 -13.80 -17.74 6.76
CA CYS A 225 -14.38 -18.19 8.03
C CYS A 225 -14.87 -17.02 8.90
N ARG A 226 -16.18 -16.70 8.83
CA ARG A 226 -16.83 -15.65 9.62
C ARG A 226 -17.22 -16.04 11.05
N ASP A 227 -16.97 -17.28 11.47
CA ASP A 227 -17.35 -17.77 12.81
C ASP A 227 -16.40 -17.26 13.91
N LEU A 228 -16.86 -16.23 14.64
CA LEU A 228 -16.13 -15.59 15.73
C LEU A 228 -15.84 -16.53 16.91
N ALA A 229 -16.55 -17.65 17.06
CA ALA A 229 -16.32 -18.62 18.13
C ALA A 229 -15.03 -19.46 17.93
N GLN A 230 -14.49 -19.50 16.71
CA GLN A 230 -13.31 -20.29 16.35
C GLN A 230 -12.02 -19.44 16.25
N LYS A 231 -11.98 -18.29 16.92
CA LYS A 231 -10.87 -17.31 16.81
C LYS A 231 -9.57 -17.74 17.48
N GLU A 232 -9.60 -18.55 18.53
CA GLU A 232 -8.40 -18.86 19.33
C GLU A 232 -7.45 -19.81 18.58
N GLY A 233 -6.37 -19.25 18.04
CA GLY A 233 -5.22 -19.99 17.48
C GLY A 233 -5.01 -19.84 15.98
N ARG A 234 -5.96 -19.27 15.23
CA ARG A 234 -5.86 -19.14 13.76
C ARG A 234 -4.89 -18.04 13.36
N LEU A 235 -3.92 -18.37 12.50
CA LEU A 235 -3.03 -17.41 11.85
C LEU A 235 -3.67 -16.93 10.54
N ASN A 236 -3.51 -15.65 10.21
CA ASN A 236 -4.05 -15.04 8.98
C ASN A 236 -3.31 -13.73 8.60
N TRP A 237 -3.58 -13.22 7.41
CA TRP A 237 -2.95 -11.99 6.91
C TRP A 237 -3.91 -11.13 6.07
N LYS A 238 -3.62 -9.82 5.98
CA LYS A 238 -4.18 -8.92 4.96
C LYS A 238 -3.12 -7.94 4.43
N VAL A 239 -3.27 -7.52 3.18
CA VAL A 239 -2.65 -6.32 2.61
C VAL A 239 -3.73 -5.24 2.49
N TYR A 240 -3.42 -4.02 2.93
CA TYR A 240 -4.29 -2.84 2.75
C TYR A 240 -3.56 -1.83 1.86
N TYR A 241 -4.14 -1.43 0.74
CA TYR A 241 -3.50 -0.53 -0.23
C TYR A 241 -4.37 0.69 -0.55
N HIS A 242 -3.77 1.78 -1.02
CA HIS A 242 -4.53 2.95 -1.47
C HIS A 242 -4.93 2.80 -2.94
N ASP A 243 -4.01 3.09 -3.87
CA ASP A 243 -4.25 3.02 -5.32
C ASP A 243 -3.69 1.74 -5.96
N ALA A 244 -2.53 1.24 -5.54
CA ALA A 244 -1.96 -0.03 -6.02
C ALA A 244 -1.39 -0.93 -4.90
N PRO A 245 -1.64 -2.25 -4.90
CA PRO A 245 -0.97 -3.20 -4.01
C PRO A 245 0.26 -3.82 -4.71
N LEU A 246 1.45 -3.23 -4.56
CA LEU A 246 2.68 -3.79 -5.17
C LEU A 246 2.97 -5.23 -4.69
N SER A 247 2.46 -5.61 -3.52
CA SER A 247 2.46 -6.98 -2.99
C SER A 247 1.96 -8.03 -4.00
N VAL A 248 1.04 -7.70 -4.92
CA VAL A 248 0.48 -8.66 -5.91
C VAL A 248 1.45 -9.02 -7.04
N LEU A 249 2.66 -8.46 -7.08
CA LEU A 249 3.75 -8.98 -7.90
C LEU A 249 4.21 -10.36 -7.42
N CYS A 250 3.91 -10.72 -6.16
CA CYS A 250 3.99 -12.09 -5.63
C CYS A 250 2.73 -12.88 -6.03
N ARG A 251 2.92 -14.02 -6.71
CA ARG A 251 1.82 -14.84 -7.27
C ARG A 251 0.82 -15.31 -6.22
N TYR A 252 1.31 -15.69 -5.04
CA TYR A 252 0.46 -16.09 -3.93
C TYR A 252 -0.49 -14.97 -3.49
N VAL A 253 0.01 -13.72 -3.42
CA VAL A 253 -0.78 -12.56 -3.00
C VAL A 253 -1.81 -12.18 -4.08
N TYR A 254 -1.43 -12.21 -5.36
CA TYR A 254 -2.34 -12.01 -6.48
C TYR A 254 -3.50 -13.01 -6.49
N GLN A 255 -3.21 -14.30 -6.29
CA GLN A 255 -4.22 -15.36 -6.21
C GLN A 255 -5.20 -15.16 -5.04
N HIS A 256 -4.80 -14.42 -4.00
CA HIS A 256 -5.62 -14.05 -2.86
C HIS A 256 -6.13 -12.59 -2.89
N TRP A 257 -5.98 -11.86 -4.01
CA TRP A 257 -6.64 -10.56 -4.27
C TRP A 257 -8.01 -10.72 -4.94
N CYS A 258 -8.23 -11.84 -5.62
CA CYS A 258 -9.51 -12.29 -6.19
C CYS A 258 -10.23 -11.29 -7.12
N LEU A 259 -9.69 -11.09 -8.33
CA LEU A 259 -10.35 -10.29 -9.37
C LEU A 259 -11.70 -10.86 -9.85
N ASP A 260 -11.91 -12.18 -9.74
CA ASP A 260 -13.16 -12.84 -10.16
C ASP A 260 -14.28 -12.79 -9.10
N SER A 261 -13.97 -12.48 -7.84
CA SER A 261 -15.00 -12.16 -6.83
C SER A 261 -14.62 -10.92 -6.03
N LEU A 262 -15.19 -9.79 -6.45
CA LEU A 262 -15.20 -8.54 -5.70
C LEU A 262 -15.47 -8.79 -4.19
N TYR A 263 -14.63 -8.20 -3.33
CA TYR A 263 -14.58 -8.37 -1.86
C TYR A 263 -14.09 -9.75 -1.32
N GLY A 264 -13.77 -10.75 -2.14
CA GLY A 264 -13.17 -12.01 -1.68
C GLY A 264 -11.64 -11.90 -1.53
N GLY A 265 -11.06 -12.58 -0.53
CA GLY A 265 -9.60 -12.70 -0.37
C GLY A 265 -9.00 -11.88 0.79
N ASN A 266 -7.72 -11.53 0.66
CA ASN A 266 -6.86 -10.96 1.70
C ASN A 266 -6.21 -9.62 1.30
N VAL A 267 -6.59 -9.00 0.17
CA VAL A 267 -5.99 -7.74 -0.33
C VAL A 267 -7.09 -6.70 -0.54
N PHE A 268 -7.11 -5.66 0.30
CA PHE A 268 -8.23 -4.72 0.45
C PHE A 268 -7.81 -3.26 0.29
N ARG A 269 -8.77 -2.38 -0.04
CA ARG A 269 -8.52 -0.92 -0.07
C ARG A 269 -8.50 -0.34 1.34
N TYR A 270 -7.48 0.47 1.65
CA TYR A 270 -7.30 1.13 2.95
C TYR A 270 -8.41 2.16 3.22
N HIS A 271 -8.85 2.90 2.19
CA HIS A 271 -9.98 3.82 2.23
C HIS A 271 -11.14 3.36 1.32
N GLU A 272 -11.62 2.13 1.50
CA GLU A 272 -12.91 1.73 0.93
C GLU A 272 -14.05 2.58 1.53
N HIS A 273 -15.12 2.85 0.77
CA HIS A 273 -16.11 3.89 1.11
C HIS A 273 -16.79 3.68 2.48
N PHE A 274 -17.21 4.79 3.11
CA PHE A 274 -17.87 4.81 4.42
C PHE A 274 -18.99 3.75 4.52
N GLY A 275 -18.76 2.70 5.30
CA GLY A 275 -19.67 1.56 5.48
C GLY A 275 -19.06 0.19 5.13
N ALA A 276 -17.91 0.14 4.45
CA ALA A 276 -17.28 -1.12 4.05
C ALA A 276 -16.65 -1.91 5.22
N GLU A 277 -16.96 -3.21 5.30
CA GLU A 277 -16.57 -4.15 6.38
C GLU A 277 -15.15 -4.73 6.26
N THR A 278 -14.25 -4.00 5.62
CA THR A 278 -13.08 -4.57 4.93
C THR A 278 -11.77 -3.81 5.14
N ASN A 279 -11.82 -2.59 5.69
CA ASN A 279 -10.66 -1.72 5.84
C ASN A 279 -9.95 -1.85 7.21
N PHE A 280 -8.77 -1.23 7.32
CA PHE A 280 -7.90 -1.34 8.50
C PHE A 280 -8.57 -0.84 9.79
N GLU A 281 -9.25 0.32 9.78
CA GLU A 281 -9.94 0.80 10.99
C GLU A 281 -11.09 -0.13 11.39
N TYR A 282 -11.86 -0.67 10.43
CA TYR A 282 -12.91 -1.66 10.72
C TYR A 282 -12.31 -2.93 11.37
N ASP A 283 -11.19 -3.43 10.85
CA ASP A 283 -10.55 -4.63 11.39
C ASP A 283 -10.01 -4.42 12.82
N VAL A 284 -9.42 -3.26 13.10
CA VAL A 284 -8.98 -2.87 14.46
C VAL A 284 -10.18 -2.68 15.39
N ARG A 285 -11.18 -1.88 14.97
CA ARG A 285 -12.38 -1.54 15.77
C ARG A 285 -13.14 -2.77 16.25
N ASN A 286 -13.28 -3.77 15.38
CA ASN A 286 -14.02 -4.99 15.67
C ASN A 286 -13.14 -6.12 16.25
N GLY A 287 -11.85 -5.84 16.52
CA GLY A 287 -10.91 -6.81 17.09
C GLY A 287 -10.71 -8.05 16.22
N ILE A 288 -10.79 -7.89 14.89
CA ILE A 288 -10.57 -8.93 13.87
C ILE A 288 -9.26 -8.73 13.08
N LEU A 289 -8.45 -7.75 13.47
CA LEU A 289 -7.12 -7.45 12.91
C LEU A 289 -6.31 -8.75 12.66
N PRO A 290 -5.72 -8.94 11.48
CA PRO A 290 -4.97 -10.16 11.18
C PRO A 290 -3.69 -10.35 12.00
N THR A 291 -3.12 -11.55 11.98
CA THR A 291 -1.78 -11.84 12.54
C THR A 291 -0.69 -11.01 11.86
N TYR A 292 -0.76 -10.86 10.54
CA TYR A 292 0.14 -10.01 9.77
C TYR A 292 -0.64 -9.04 8.87
N SER A 293 -0.33 -7.76 8.98
CA SER A 293 -0.94 -6.69 8.18
C SER A 293 0.16 -5.92 7.46
N PHE A 294 0.05 -5.77 6.14
CA PHE A 294 0.94 -4.93 5.35
C PHE A 294 0.15 -3.75 4.79
N ILE A 295 0.61 -2.52 4.99
CA ILE A 295 -0.07 -1.30 4.57
C ILE A 295 0.78 -0.62 3.49
N GLU A 296 0.20 -0.47 2.31
CA GLU A 296 0.80 0.17 1.15
C GLU A 296 0.19 1.56 0.91
N PRO A 297 1.04 2.59 0.69
CA PRO A 297 0.60 3.98 0.52
C PRO A 297 -0.08 4.23 -0.83
N ALA A 298 -0.44 5.48 -1.09
CA ALA A 298 -0.81 6.02 -2.39
C ALA A 298 0.44 6.49 -3.14
N TYR A 299 0.70 5.91 -4.31
CA TYR A 299 1.87 6.19 -5.15
C TYR A 299 1.61 7.30 -6.18
N THR A 300 0.36 7.43 -6.65
CA THR A 300 0.08 8.02 -7.98
C THR A 300 -0.44 9.46 -7.98
N GLY A 301 -1.07 9.92 -6.91
CA GLY A 301 -1.75 11.23 -6.87
C GLY A 301 -3.07 11.30 -7.66
N VAL A 302 -3.46 10.21 -8.34
CA VAL A 302 -4.62 10.16 -9.24
C VAL A 302 -5.93 10.10 -8.44
N GLU A 303 -6.12 9.01 -7.69
CA GLU A 303 -7.32 8.77 -6.88
C GLU A 303 -7.22 9.42 -5.50
N TYR A 304 -6.12 9.16 -4.79
CA TYR A 304 -5.76 9.76 -3.51
C TYR A 304 -4.59 10.74 -3.68
N THR A 305 -4.41 11.67 -2.74
CA THR A 305 -3.15 12.42 -2.65
C THR A 305 -2.01 11.43 -2.39
N ALA A 306 -0.94 11.48 -3.18
CA ALA A 306 0.21 10.58 -3.00
C ALA A 306 0.81 10.78 -1.61
N ASN A 307 0.98 9.69 -0.87
CA ASN A 307 1.41 9.69 0.53
C ASN A 307 2.51 8.65 0.82
N SER A 308 3.17 8.11 -0.22
CA SER A 308 4.29 7.18 -0.09
C SER A 308 5.57 7.84 0.43
N ASN A 309 5.68 9.16 0.36
CA ASN A 309 6.90 9.96 0.61
C ASN A 309 8.04 9.77 -0.41
N HIS A 310 7.83 9.05 -1.53
CA HIS A 310 8.83 8.94 -2.60
C HIS A 310 9.34 10.34 -3.02
N PRO A 311 10.64 10.54 -3.28
CA PRO A 311 11.17 11.78 -3.83
C PRO A 311 10.65 12.04 -5.25
N GLY A 312 11.04 13.16 -5.87
CA GLY A 312 10.52 13.45 -7.19
C GLY A 312 9.00 13.65 -7.17
N GLY A 313 8.27 13.06 -8.12
CA GLY A 313 6.82 13.25 -8.30
C GLY A 313 6.03 11.94 -8.28
N ALA A 314 4.74 12.04 -7.97
CA ALA A 314 3.81 10.91 -7.86
C ALA A 314 3.73 10.07 -9.16
N ILE A 315 3.79 8.75 -9.06
CA ILE A 315 4.07 7.90 -10.23
C ILE A 315 2.80 7.74 -11.11
N PRO A 316 2.82 8.13 -12.40
CA PRO A 316 1.57 8.21 -13.20
C PRO A 316 0.91 6.86 -13.52
N ASP A 317 1.69 5.78 -13.66
CA ASP A 317 1.20 4.39 -13.68
C ASP A 317 1.99 3.61 -12.60
N PRO A 318 1.35 3.08 -11.55
CA PRO A 318 2.04 2.41 -10.44
C PRO A 318 2.66 1.06 -10.82
N LEU A 319 2.51 0.61 -12.08
CA LEU A 319 3.22 -0.55 -12.63
C LEU A 319 4.16 -0.19 -13.79
N ASP A 320 4.22 1.08 -14.20
CA ASP A 320 5.35 1.61 -14.97
C ASP A 320 6.07 2.70 -14.18
N LEU A 321 6.81 2.25 -13.16
CA LEU A 321 7.67 3.07 -12.30
C LEU A 321 8.82 3.78 -13.06
N ASN A 322 8.88 3.67 -14.40
CA ASN A 322 9.85 4.38 -15.24
C ASN A 322 9.18 5.51 -16.08
N ALA A 323 7.86 5.69 -15.98
CA ALA A 323 7.09 6.61 -16.82
C ALA A 323 7.30 8.10 -16.46
N GLN A 324 8.18 8.79 -17.20
CA GLN A 324 8.49 10.22 -17.02
C GLN A 324 7.34 11.16 -17.49
N ASN A 325 6.22 11.19 -16.77
CA ASN A 325 5.03 11.99 -17.12
C ASN A 325 4.65 13.04 -16.05
N PHE A 326 5.44 14.12 -15.99
CA PHE A 326 5.23 15.41 -15.30
C PHE A 326 4.27 15.45 -14.08
N PRO A 327 4.54 14.71 -12.99
CA PRO A 327 3.67 14.69 -11.84
C PRO A 327 4.03 15.78 -10.82
N PRO A 328 3.09 16.23 -9.98
CA PRO A 328 3.41 17.12 -8.87
C PRO A 328 4.35 16.42 -7.88
N PRO A 329 5.27 17.14 -7.23
CA PRO A 329 6.17 16.56 -6.24
C PRO A 329 5.40 15.93 -5.06
N ILE A 330 5.80 14.74 -4.60
CA ILE A 330 5.21 14.15 -3.39
C ILE A 330 5.74 14.91 -2.18
N ASN A 331 4.84 15.31 -1.28
CA ASN A 331 5.22 16.03 -0.07
C ASN A 331 5.27 15.09 1.13
N VAL A 332 6.38 15.03 1.88
CA VAL A 332 6.53 14.10 3.01
C VAL A 332 5.50 14.31 4.13
N HIS A 333 4.90 15.51 4.19
CA HIS A 333 3.79 15.79 5.10
C HIS A 333 2.54 14.94 4.79
N GLU A 334 2.42 14.32 3.60
CA GLU A 334 1.31 13.43 3.26
C GLU A 334 1.45 12.05 3.91
N GLY A 335 2.62 11.40 3.84
CA GLY A 335 2.87 10.14 4.54
C GLY A 335 2.87 10.29 6.06
N GLU A 336 3.23 11.46 6.58
CA GLU A 336 3.05 11.82 8.00
C GLU A 336 1.57 11.79 8.44
N LYS A 337 0.61 12.04 7.53
CA LYS A 337 -0.82 11.92 7.80
C LYS A 337 -1.26 10.46 7.81
N LEU A 338 -0.77 9.65 6.87
CA LEU A 338 -1.02 8.21 6.84
C LEU A 338 -0.47 7.54 8.11
N LEU A 339 0.74 7.90 8.53
CA LEU A 339 1.33 7.49 9.80
C LEU A 339 0.44 7.90 10.99
N ALA A 340 0.01 9.16 11.05
CA ALA A 340 -0.89 9.65 12.10
C ALA A 340 -2.24 8.90 12.13
N GLU A 341 -2.78 8.53 10.97
CA GLU A 341 -4.05 7.81 10.84
C GLU A 341 -3.93 6.35 11.27
N VAL A 342 -2.97 5.59 10.71
CA VAL A 342 -2.69 4.19 11.12
C VAL A 342 -2.42 4.11 12.62
N TYR A 343 -1.68 5.08 13.15
CA TYR A 343 -1.43 5.22 14.58
C TYR A 343 -2.71 5.52 15.37
N ALA A 344 -3.53 6.49 14.94
CA ALA A 344 -4.78 6.85 15.63
C ALA A 344 -5.81 5.72 15.62
N SER A 345 -5.93 4.98 14.50
CA SER A 345 -6.79 3.80 14.40
C SER A 345 -6.44 2.75 15.46
N LEU A 346 -5.14 2.48 15.71
CA LEU A 346 -4.73 1.60 16.80
C LEU A 346 -4.96 2.23 18.18
N ALA A 347 -4.53 3.49 18.38
CA ALA A 347 -4.60 4.17 19.68
C ALA A 347 -6.04 4.36 20.21
N ARG A 348 -7.05 4.36 19.33
CA ARG A 348 -8.48 4.34 19.68
C ARG A 348 -8.94 3.05 20.40
N TYR A 349 -8.26 1.92 20.20
CA TYR A 349 -8.67 0.61 20.71
C TYR A 349 -7.52 -0.09 21.49
N PRO A 350 -7.21 0.34 22.73
CA PRO A 350 -6.05 -0.12 23.50
C PRO A 350 -5.93 -1.64 23.67
N SER A 351 -7.05 -2.36 23.81
CA SER A 351 -7.09 -3.82 23.95
C SER A 351 -6.55 -4.58 22.74
N VAL A 352 -6.65 -3.98 21.54
CA VAL A 352 -5.99 -4.49 20.32
C VAL A 352 -4.56 -3.96 20.27
N PHE A 353 -4.37 -2.65 20.46
CA PHE A 353 -3.06 -2.00 20.30
C PHE A 353 -1.97 -2.53 21.24
N GLU A 354 -2.29 -2.91 22.49
CA GLU A 354 -1.35 -3.59 23.39
C GLU A 354 -0.80 -4.91 22.82
N ARG A 355 -1.60 -5.60 22.00
CA ARG A 355 -1.29 -6.87 21.33
C ARG A 355 -0.73 -6.65 19.91
N THR A 356 -0.61 -5.41 19.46
CA THR A 356 -0.13 -5.05 18.12
C THR A 356 1.27 -4.45 18.18
N LEU A 357 2.20 -4.98 17.39
CA LEU A 357 3.44 -4.29 17.05
C LEU A 357 3.25 -3.61 15.69
N LEU A 358 3.24 -2.28 15.67
CA LEU A 358 3.32 -1.49 14.45
C LEU A 358 4.81 -1.21 14.14
N ILE A 359 5.21 -1.54 12.91
CA ILE A 359 6.51 -1.24 12.32
C ILE A 359 6.26 -0.22 11.21
N VAL A 360 6.91 0.93 11.29
CA VAL A 360 6.88 1.95 10.23
C VAL A 360 8.27 1.97 9.62
N THR A 361 8.36 1.62 8.35
CA THR A 361 9.63 1.45 7.63
C THR A 361 9.52 2.00 6.22
N TYR A 362 10.67 2.18 5.58
CA TYR A 362 10.78 2.39 4.14
C TYR A 362 11.35 1.12 3.49
N ASP A 363 11.21 0.99 2.17
CA ASP A 363 11.77 -0.08 1.34
C ASP A 363 13.20 0.20 0.90
N GLU A 364 13.49 1.39 0.37
CA GLU A 364 14.86 1.85 0.15
C GLU A 364 15.00 3.37 0.42
N HIS A 365 16.14 3.97 0.00
CA HIS A 365 16.57 5.29 0.45
C HIS A 365 16.28 6.45 -0.53
N GLY A 366 15.72 6.18 -1.70
CA GLY A 366 15.30 7.15 -2.72
C GLY A 366 16.44 7.95 -3.31
N GLY A 367 17.63 7.36 -3.35
CA GLY A 367 18.87 8.08 -3.63
C GLY A 367 19.23 9.19 -2.61
N THR A 368 18.46 9.39 -1.53
CA THR A 368 18.76 10.39 -0.47
C THR A 368 19.94 9.96 0.39
N TYR A 369 20.72 10.92 0.89
CA TYR A 369 21.99 10.64 1.57
C TYR A 369 21.82 9.92 2.92
N ASP A 370 22.75 9.00 3.24
CA ASP A 370 23.01 8.51 4.60
C ASP A 370 24.51 8.25 4.78
N HIS A 371 25.03 8.48 5.98
CA HIS A 371 26.45 8.31 6.30
C HIS A 371 26.85 6.88 6.67
N VAL A 372 25.89 6.02 7.05
CA VAL A 372 26.16 4.68 7.59
C VAL A 372 26.40 3.69 6.46
N LYS A 373 27.65 3.26 6.32
CA LYS A 373 28.06 2.28 5.30
C LYS A 373 27.25 0.99 5.41
N PRO A 374 26.63 0.50 4.31
CA PRO A 374 25.96 -0.81 4.30
C PRO A 374 26.91 -1.96 4.70
N GLY A 375 26.32 -2.99 5.29
CA GLY A 375 27.04 -4.21 5.68
C GLY A 375 26.96 -5.32 4.64
N SER A 376 27.78 -6.34 4.83
CA SER A 376 27.60 -7.67 4.22
C SER A 376 26.30 -8.33 4.65
N ALA A 377 25.80 -9.27 3.83
CA ALA A 377 24.65 -10.10 4.13
C ALA A 377 24.81 -11.51 3.53
N VAL A 378 23.98 -12.46 3.95
CA VAL A 378 23.94 -13.80 3.33
C VAL A 378 23.11 -13.75 2.04
N SER A 379 23.64 -14.30 0.95
CA SER A 379 22.89 -14.42 -0.31
C SER A 379 21.64 -15.29 -0.11
N PRO A 380 20.49 -14.93 -0.71
CA PRO A 380 19.32 -15.81 -0.74
C PRO A 380 19.51 -17.00 -1.70
N PHE A 381 20.51 -16.97 -2.60
CA PHE A 381 20.67 -17.94 -3.67
C PHE A 381 21.60 -19.10 -3.30
N THR A 382 21.28 -20.31 -3.78
CA THR A 382 22.12 -21.52 -3.64
C THR A 382 23.33 -21.55 -4.59
N ARG A 383 23.35 -20.68 -5.61
CA ARG A 383 24.45 -20.46 -6.55
C ARG A 383 24.57 -18.95 -6.84
N PRO A 384 25.77 -18.40 -7.05
CA PRO A 384 25.90 -16.98 -7.33
C PRO A 384 25.15 -16.55 -8.59
N ALA A 385 24.33 -15.51 -8.47
CA ALA A 385 23.70 -14.83 -9.61
C ALA A 385 24.76 -14.02 -10.39
N SER A 386 24.62 -13.94 -11.72
CA SER A 386 25.68 -13.43 -12.60
C SER A 386 25.78 -11.91 -12.71
N ASN A 387 24.85 -11.16 -12.10
CA ASN A 387 24.84 -9.69 -12.05
C ASN A 387 25.00 -9.15 -10.61
N PHE A 388 24.21 -9.65 -9.65
CA PHE A 388 24.35 -9.28 -8.24
C PHE A 388 23.94 -10.42 -7.32
N ASN A 389 24.80 -10.78 -6.38
CA ASN A 389 24.61 -11.94 -5.52
C ASN A 389 23.79 -11.68 -4.24
N TYR A 390 23.34 -10.44 -4.00
CA TYR A 390 22.59 -10.05 -2.79
C TYR A 390 23.33 -10.36 -1.47
N ASP A 391 24.65 -10.23 -1.52
CA ASP A 391 25.62 -10.44 -0.43
C ASP A 391 25.96 -9.17 0.37
N ARG A 392 25.18 -8.10 0.18
CA ARG A 392 25.24 -6.85 0.95
C ARG A 392 23.86 -6.26 1.16
N CYS A 393 23.68 -5.52 2.26
CA CYS A 393 22.53 -4.67 2.51
C CYS A 393 22.56 -3.41 1.62
N GLY A 394 21.42 -2.73 1.52
CA GLY A 394 21.32 -1.37 1.02
C GLY A 394 21.57 -0.33 2.11
N VAL A 395 21.31 0.94 1.76
CA VAL A 395 21.44 2.08 2.67
C VAL A 395 20.52 1.95 3.87
N ARG A 396 20.82 2.66 4.96
CA ARG A 396 19.98 2.70 6.16
C ARG A 396 18.65 3.41 5.87
N VAL A 397 17.54 2.85 6.37
CA VAL A 397 16.18 3.39 6.20
C VAL A 397 15.53 3.67 7.56
N PRO A 398 14.58 4.62 7.67
CA PRO A 398 13.85 4.88 8.91
C PRO A 398 13.10 3.62 9.35
N ALA A 399 13.16 3.31 10.65
CA ALA A 399 12.44 2.19 11.25
C ALA A 399 11.92 2.58 12.64
N ILE A 400 10.62 2.90 12.73
CA ILE A 400 9.94 3.24 13.99
C ILE A 400 9.16 2.00 14.45
N LEU A 401 9.33 1.64 15.72
CA LEU A 401 8.75 0.45 16.34
C LEU A 401 7.79 0.90 17.44
N ILE A 402 6.52 0.54 17.32
CA ILE A 402 5.41 1.16 18.06
C ILE A 402 4.55 0.07 18.71
N ASN A 403 4.46 0.09 20.04
CA ASN A 403 3.56 -0.70 20.88
C ASN A 403 3.50 -0.08 22.30
N PRO A 404 2.34 -0.07 22.98
CA PRO A 404 2.18 0.55 24.31
C PRO A 404 3.08 0.02 25.44
N ARG A 405 3.83 -1.07 25.24
CA ARG A 405 4.68 -1.69 26.27
C ARG A 405 6.19 -1.49 26.03
N LEU A 406 6.57 -0.67 25.05
CA LEU A 406 7.98 -0.37 24.74
C LEU A 406 8.61 0.61 25.74
N THR A 407 9.76 0.25 26.32
CA THR A 407 10.52 1.12 27.23
C THR A 407 11.89 1.54 26.69
N THR A 408 12.31 0.94 25.58
CA THR A 408 13.58 1.20 24.88
C THR A 408 13.38 2.32 23.86
N LYS A 409 14.21 3.37 23.87
CA LYS A 409 14.11 4.48 22.89
C LYS A 409 14.86 4.23 21.59
N VAL A 410 16.03 3.58 21.66
CA VAL A 410 16.80 3.16 20.48
C VAL A 410 16.98 1.65 20.56
N PHE A 411 16.33 0.92 19.65
CA PHE A 411 16.41 -0.54 19.56
C PHE A 411 17.50 -0.95 18.58
N ARG A 412 18.43 -1.76 19.08
CA ARG A 412 19.34 -2.57 18.28
C ARG A 412 19.15 -4.03 18.71
N PRO A 413 19.21 -5.04 17.81
CA PRO A 413 18.94 -6.43 18.19
C PRO A 413 19.85 -6.96 19.30
N THR A 414 19.36 -7.98 20.02
CA THR A 414 20.06 -8.58 21.17
C THR A 414 20.04 -10.11 21.18
N ASP A 415 19.66 -10.74 20.06
CA ASP A 415 19.58 -12.20 19.90
C ASP A 415 20.94 -12.89 19.63
N GLY A 416 22.04 -12.13 19.69
CA GLY A 416 23.41 -12.61 19.44
C GLY A 416 23.76 -12.75 17.96
N VAL A 417 22.84 -12.44 17.04
CA VAL A 417 23.09 -12.45 15.60
C VAL A 417 23.72 -11.11 15.21
N SER A 418 24.81 -11.14 14.45
CA SER A 418 25.47 -9.93 13.93
C SER A 418 25.97 -10.18 12.50
N MET A 419 25.70 -9.23 11.62
CA MET A 419 26.29 -9.18 10.27
C MET A 419 27.70 -8.58 10.35
N LYS A 420 28.43 -8.50 9.23
CA LYS A 420 29.70 -7.74 9.20
C LYS A 420 29.53 -6.43 8.46
N ASP A 421 30.14 -5.37 8.97
CA ASP A 421 30.22 -4.07 8.31
C ASP A 421 31.16 -4.10 7.09
N ALA A 422 31.32 -2.94 6.43
CA ALA A 422 32.24 -2.77 5.30
C ALA A 422 33.74 -2.95 5.65
N CYS A 423 34.09 -3.00 6.94
CA CYS A 423 35.45 -3.25 7.45
C CYS A 423 35.64 -4.70 7.94
N GLY A 424 34.60 -5.53 7.89
CA GLY A 424 34.61 -6.92 8.33
C GLY A 424 34.37 -7.12 9.84
N ALA A 425 34.10 -6.05 10.59
CA ALA A 425 33.77 -6.10 12.01
C ALA A 425 32.31 -6.51 12.22
N PHE A 426 32.03 -7.27 13.28
CA PHE A 426 30.66 -7.71 13.58
C PHE A 426 29.82 -6.55 14.12
N VAL A 427 28.67 -6.32 13.48
CA VAL A 427 27.69 -5.27 13.79
C VAL A 427 26.28 -5.83 13.81
N THR A 428 25.47 -5.35 14.76
CA THR A 428 24.12 -5.88 14.99
C THR A 428 23.10 -5.00 14.28
N ARG A 429 22.66 -5.44 13.09
CA ARG A 429 21.85 -4.67 12.13
C ARG A 429 20.64 -5.47 11.66
N LEU A 430 19.56 -4.77 11.32
CA LEU A 430 18.30 -5.31 10.78
C LEU A 430 18.18 -5.03 9.28
N ASP A 431 17.28 -5.74 8.63
CA ASP A 431 16.71 -5.42 7.31
C ASP A 431 15.25 -5.89 7.21
N HIS A 432 14.55 -5.66 6.10
CA HIS A 432 13.14 -6.07 5.99
C HIS A 432 12.94 -7.60 6.11
N THR A 433 13.93 -8.44 5.76
CA THR A 433 13.83 -9.90 5.93
C THR A 433 13.84 -10.31 7.41
N SER A 434 14.25 -9.39 8.30
CA SER A 434 14.13 -9.52 9.75
C SER A 434 12.67 -9.50 10.22
N ILE A 435 11.74 -8.95 9.42
CA ILE A 435 10.29 -9.08 9.64
C ILE A 435 9.88 -10.55 9.48
N ILE A 436 10.25 -11.20 8.37
CA ILE A 436 9.97 -12.63 8.12
C ILE A 436 10.51 -13.50 9.26
N ARG A 437 11.78 -13.32 9.65
CA ARG A 437 12.36 -14.11 10.75
C ARG A 437 11.67 -13.86 12.10
N SER A 438 11.24 -12.62 12.35
CA SER A 438 10.49 -12.27 13.57
C SER A 438 9.10 -12.89 13.58
N LEU A 439 8.40 -12.94 12.44
CA LEU A 439 7.12 -13.63 12.28
C LEU A 439 7.28 -15.13 12.48
N CYS A 440 8.28 -15.77 11.85
CA CYS A 440 8.60 -17.19 12.04
C CYS A 440 8.86 -17.51 13.53
N GLN A 441 9.70 -16.69 14.19
CA GLN A 441 10.02 -16.87 15.61
C GLN A 441 8.84 -16.59 16.55
N ARG A 442 7.89 -15.72 16.17
CA ARG A 442 6.73 -15.37 17.02
C ARG A 442 5.58 -16.36 16.86
N PHE A 443 5.25 -16.72 15.63
CA PHE A 443 4.03 -17.48 15.30
C PHE A 443 4.31 -18.94 14.97
N GLY A 444 5.56 -19.37 14.96
CA GLY A 444 5.93 -20.79 14.81
C GLY A 444 5.95 -21.28 13.36
N LEU A 445 6.12 -20.38 12.38
CA LEU A 445 6.03 -20.66 10.93
C LEU A 445 7.19 -21.52 10.37
N GLY A 446 7.84 -22.32 11.20
CA GLY A 446 9.01 -23.12 10.83
C GLY A 446 10.25 -22.29 10.52
N THR A 447 11.00 -22.73 9.50
CA THR A 447 12.24 -22.09 9.03
C THR A 447 11.91 -20.98 8.02
N PRO A 448 12.54 -19.79 8.09
CA PRO A 448 12.37 -18.76 7.06
C PRO A 448 12.72 -19.26 5.65
N PRO A 449 12.09 -18.72 4.59
CA PRO A 449 12.07 -19.31 3.25
C PRO A 449 13.42 -19.28 2.53
N THR A 450 14.37 -18.46 2.97
CA THR A 450 15.70 -18.32 2.34
C THR A 450 16.84 -18.25 3.37
N PRO A 451 18.08 -18.58 2.97
CA PRO A 451 19.26 -18.38 3.82
C PRO A 451 19.43 -16.92 4.28
N ARG A 452 19.01 -15.94 3.46
CA ARG A 452 19.00 -14.52 3.85
C ARG A 452 18.07 -14.30 5.04
N ALA A 453 16.79 -14.63 4.90
CA ALA A 453 15.80 -14.45 5.98
C ALA A 453 16.13 -15.28 7.24
N ALA A 454 16.79 -16.43 7.09
CA ALA A 454 17.28 -17.22 8.23
C ALA A 454 18.50 -16.60 8.96
N SER A 455 19.27 -15.74 8.29
CA SER A 455 20.56 -15.23 8.79
C SER A 455 20.49 -13.93 9.59
N VAL A 456 19.51 -13.06 9.33
CA VAL A 456 19.40 -11.71 9.90
C VAL A 456 18.81 -11.72 11.31
N PRO A 457 19.09 -10.75 12.22
CA PRO A 457 18.52 -10.75 13.58
C PRO A 457 16.98 -10.69 13.62
N THR A 458 16.38 -11.05 14.76
CA THR A 458 14.94 -10.77 15.02
C THR A 458 14.72 -9.58 15.93
N LEU A 459 13.47 -9.12 16.02
CA LEU A 459 13.00 -8.15 17.01
C LEU A 459 12.90 -8.73 18.45
N ALA A 460 13.63 -9.79 18.76
CA ALA A 460 13.69 -10.34 20.12
C ALA A 460 14.26 -9.31 21.12
N GLY A 461 13.65 -9.25 22.30
CA GLY A 461 14.06 -8.33 23.37
C GLY A 461 13.51 -6.91 23.24
N LEU A 462 12.90 -6.55 22.09
CA LEU A 462 12.19 -5.29 21.87
C LEU A 462 11.08 -5.07 22.91
N ILE A 463 10.23 -6.09 23.09
CA ILE A 463 9.22 -6.16 24.16
C ILE A 463 9.66 -7.27 25.13
N ARG A 464 9.53 -7.01 26.43
CA ARG A 464 9.89 -7.93 27.52
C ARG A 464 8.63 -8.45 28.20
N ALA A 465 8.66 -9.67 28.73
CA ALA A 465 7.49 -10.29 29.38
C ALA A 465 7.03 -9.50 30.61
N THR A 466 7.96 -8.86 31.32
CA THR A 466 7.73 -7.94 32.45
C THR A 466 7.82 -6.47 32.02
N ALA A 467 7.36 -6.14 30.80
CA ALA A 467 7.29 -4.74 30.36
C ALA A 467 6.39 -3.90 31.27
N ALA A 468 6.60 -2.59 31.26
CA ALA A 468 5.84 -1.64 32.06
C ALA A 468 4.34 -1.65 31.73
N ALA A 469 3.54 -1.05 32.60
CA ALA A 469 2.13 -0.78 32.33
C ALA A 469 1.95 -0.09 30.96
N PRO A 470 0.91 -0.43 30.19
CA PRO A 470 0.72 0.13 28.85
C PRO A 470 0.61 1.65 28.91
N HIS A 471 1.48 2.32 28.16
CA HIS A 471 1.50 3.76 28.01
C HIS A 471 1.16 4.11 26.56
N VAL A 472 0.30 5.11 26.42
CA VAL A 472 -0.10 5.70 25.15
C VAL A 472 0.10 7.21 25.31
N PRO A 473 0.57 7.95 24.30
CA PRO A 473 0.52 9.41 24.25
C PRO A 473 -0.81 9.95 24.77
N GLU A 474 -0.75 11.07 25.49
CA GLU A 474 -1.96 11.69 26.02
C GLU A 474 -3.05 11.87 24.95
N ARG A 475 -4.31 11.79 25.38
CA ARG A 475 -5.46 12.02 24.50
C ARG A 475 -5.44 13.42 23.84
N SER A 476 -4.72 14.37 24.40
CA SER A 476 -4.40 15.69 23.81
C SER A 476 -3.63 15.57 22.48
N VAL A 477 -2.65 14.67 22.42
CA VAL A 477 -1.82 14.35 21.25
C VAL A 477 -2.61 13.53 20.22
N ILE A 478 -3.35 12.50 20.68
CA ILE A 478 -4.24 11.72 19.80
C ILE A 478 -5.26 12.66 19.13
N ALA A 479 -5.90 13.53 19.91
CA ALA A 479 -6.84 14.51 19.37
C ALA A 479 -6.20 15.54 18.42
N ALA A 480 -4.87 15.71 18.42
CA ALA A 480 -4.17 16.51 17.42
C ALA A 480 -4.03 15.77 16.08
N ALA A 481 -3.80 14.44 16.09
CA ALA A 481 -3.93 13.60 14.90
C ALA A 481 -5.35 13.69 14.34
N GLU A 482 -6.35 13.48 15.20
CA GLU A 482 -7.76 13.48 14.82
C GLU A 482 -8.24 14.83 14.28
N ARG A 483 -7.77 15.96 14.84
CA ARG A 483 -8.01 17.29 14.27
C ARG A 483 -7.36 17.44 12.89
N SER A 484 -6.11 17.02 12.71
CA SER A 484 -5.44 17.10 11.42
C SER A 484 -6.10 16.18 10.37
N MET A 485 -6.65 15.04 10.77
CA MET A 485 -7.47 14.16 9.92
C MET A 485 -8.78 14.84 9.52
N ALA A 486 -9.54 15.34 10.50
CA ALA A 486 -10.83 16.00 10.30
C ALA A 486 -10.73 17.27 9.43
N GLU A 487 -9.69 18.09 9.64
CA GLU A 487 -9.43 19.30 8.85
C GLU A 487 -9.30 19.00 7.34
N LYS A 488 -8.72 17.85 6.98
CA LYS A 488 -8.53 17.45 5.58
C LYS A 488 -9.72 16.72 4.98
N LEU A 489 -10.48 15.99 5.80
CA LEU A 489 -11.83 15.54 5.46
C LEU A 489 -12.81 16.73 5.28
N SER A 490 -12.50 17.89 5.86
CA SER A 490 -13.27 19.14 5.70
C SER A 490 -12.79 20.06 4.56
N LEU A 491 -11.65 19.76 3.92
CA LEU A 491 -11.25 20.49 2.71
C LEU A 491 -12.28 20.23 1.60
N PRO A 492 -12.83 21.28 0.94
CA PRO A 492 -13.76 21.07 -0.15
C PRO A 492 -13.12 20.21 -1.25
N ARG A 493 -13.74 19.06 -1.54
CA ARG A 493 -13.45 18.32 -2.78
C ARG A 493 -13.63 19.30 -3.94
N ASP A 494 -12.57 19.57 -4.70
CA ASP A 494 -12.62 20.40 -5.90
C ASP A 494 -13.71 19.84 -6.84
N PRO A 495 -14.90 20.49 -6.95
CA PRO A 495 -16.01 19.91 -7.72
C PRO A 495 -15.67 19.86 -9.21
N GLY A 496 -14.78 20.77 -9.63
CA GLY A 496 -14.20 20.82 -10.95
C GLY A 496 -13.20 19.70 -11.24
N LYS A 497 -12.56 19.01 -10.26
CA LYS A 497 -11.58 17.94 -10.57
C LYS A 497 -12.28 16.79 -11.28
N ALA A 498 -13.35 16.24 -10.68
CA ALA A 498 -14.15 15.18 -11.29
C ALA A 498 -14.92 15.65 -12.54
N ALA A 499 -15.30 16.93 -12.61
CA ALA A 499 -15.90 17.49 -13.83
C ALA A 499 -14.87 17.55 -14.99
N ARG A 500 -13.73 18.24 -14.81
CA ARG A 500 -12.66 18.38 -15.82
C ARG A 500 -12.12 17.02 -16.29
N ILE A 501 -11.99 16.03 -15.41
CA ILE A 501 -11.58 14.67 -15.79
C ILE A 501 -12.62 14.03 -16.74
N ARG A 502 -13.92 14.07 -16.38
CA ARG A 502 -15.00 13.60 -17.27
C ARG A 502 -15.03 14.36 -18.60
N ASP A 503 -14.86 15.68 -18.55
CA ASP A 503 -14.84 16.58 -19.71
C ASP A 503 -13.60 16.37 -20.60
N TRP A 504 -12.49 15.87 -20.04
CA TRP A 504 -11.26 15.53 -20.76
C TRP A 504 -11.36 14.15 -21.44
N PHE A 505 -12.06 13.20 -20.81
CA PHE A 505 -12.39 11.90 -21.41
C PHE A 505 -13.46 11.99 -22.50
N ALA A 506 -14.52 12.79 -22.30
CA ALA A 506 -15.66 12.91 -23.23
C ALA A 506 -15.32 13.58 -24.58
N ARG A 507 -14.05 13.90 -24.85
CA ARG A 507 -13.56 14.57 -26.07
C ARG A 507 -12.50 13.76 -26.83
N ARG A 508 -12.31 12.47 -26.52
CA ARG A 508 -11.35 11.57 -27.19
C ARG A 508 -11.94 10.18 -27.38
N GLU A 509 -11.60 9.53 -28.48
CA GLU A 509 -11.98 8.16 -28.77
C GLU A 509 -10.86 7.17 -28.42
N ARG A 510 -11.16 5.87 -28.47
CA ARG A 510 -10.22 4.80 -28.07
C ARG A 510 -8.93 4.80 -28.90
N ASP A 511 -9.03 5.21 -30.15
CA ASP A 511 -7.95 5.13 -31.14
C ASP A 511 -7.05 6.38 -31.15
N ASP A 512 -7.39 7.42 -30.35
CA ASP A 512 -6.56 8.62 -30.15
C ASP A 512 -5.29 8.36 -29.30
N PHE A 513 -5.11 7.15 -28.76
CA PHE A 513 -4.07 6.81 -27.77
C PHE A 513 -3.06 5.73 -28.22
N PRO A 514 -2.31 5.93 -29.32
CA PRO A 514 -1.27 4.99 -29.77
C PRO A 514 0.01 5.09 -28.91
N GLY A 515 0.04 4.41 -27.76
CA GLY A 515 1.29 4.04 -27.08
C GLY A 515 1.42 4.39 -25.59
N ASP A 516 0.55 5.22 -25.03
CA ASP A 516 0.70 5.69 -23.64
C ASP A 516 0.09 4.73 -22.59
N HIS A 517 0.94 4.24 -21.69
CA HIS A 517 0.56 3.36 -20.57
C HIS A 517 -0.33 4.09 -19.54
N LEU A 518 -0.03 5.36 -19.25
CA LEU A 518 -0.77 6.24 -18.33
C LEU A 518 -2.29 6.22 -18.57
N ASN A 519 -2.72 6.35 -19.82
CA ASN A 519 -4.14 6.37 -20.15
C ASN A 519 -4.82 5.03 -19.82
N ASN A 520 -4.10 3.92 -19.98
CA ASN A 520 -4.62 2.58 -19.69
C ASN A 520 -4.80 2.34 -18.18
N ALA A 521 -3.94 2.87 -17.30
CA ALA A 521 -4.10 2.73 -15.85
C ALA A 521 -5.34 3.46 -15.31
N ILE A 522 -5.59 4.69 -15.79
CA ILE A 522 -6.76 5.48 -15.39
C ILE A 522 -8.05 4.88 -15.98
N PHE A 523 -8.02 4.46 -17.25
CA PHE A 523 -9.13 3.70 -17.85
C PHE A 523 -9.40 2.42 -17.07
N ALA A 524 -8.36 1.65 -16.71
CA ALA A 524 -8.48 0.38 -16.02
C ALA A 524 -9.04 0.48 -14.60
N THR A 525 -8.64 1.49 -13.82
CA THR A 525 -9.13 1.65 -12.43
C THR A 525 -10.62 1.97 -12.40
N TYR A 526 -11.08 2.89 -13.27
CA TYR A 526 -12.52 3.12 -13.44
C TYR A 526 -13.22 1.92 -14.11
N ALA A 527 -12.66 1.34 -15.18
CA ALA A 527 -13.27 0.23 -15.92
C ALA A 527 -13.29 -1.11 -15.17
N LEU A 528 -12.47 -1.33 -14.14
CA LEU A 528 -12.69 -2.43 -13.18
C LEU A 528 -14.08 -2.31 -12.54
N SER A 529 -14.41 -1.11 -12.07
CA SER A 529 -15.74 -0.79 -11.52
C SER A 529 -16.85 -0.67 -12.57
N TRP A 530 -16.52 -0.64 -13.87
CA TRP A 530 -17.46 -0.33 -14.96
C TRP A 530 -17.61 -1.44 -16.02
N HIS A 531 -16.55 -1.83 -16.72
CA HIS A 531 -16.58 -2.95 -17.68
C HIS A 531 -16.74 -4.32 -17.01
N GLY A 532 -16.34 -4.47 -15.74
CA GLY A 532 -16.72 -5.63 -14.93
C GLY A 532 -18.24 -5.73 -14.79
N ARG A 533 -18.90 -4.60 -14.52
CA ARG A 533 -20.36 -4.47 -14.38
C ARG A 533 -21.12 -4.48 -15.72
N GLU A 534 -20.54 -4.00 -16.82
CA GLU A 534 -21.12 -4.14 -18.18
C GLU A 534 -21.13 -5.59 -18.69
N ARG A 535 -20.34 -6.50 -18.11
CA ARG A 535 -20.30 -7.93 -18.49
C ARG A 535 -20.96 -8.87 -17.49
N ALA A 536 -21.08 -8.46 -16.23
CA ALA A 536 -21.74 -9.23 -15.18
C ALA A 536 -23.23 -9.46 -15.46
N ARG A 537 -23.69 -10.71 -15.28
CA ARG A 537 -25.12 -11.08 -15.19
C ARG A 537 -25.54 -11.43 -13.76
N SER A 538 -24.59 -11.34 -12.83
CA SER A 538 -24.76 -11.61 -11.40
C SER A 538 -23.79 -10.72 -10.62
N TYR A 539 -24.20 -10.28 -9.43
CA TYR A 539 -23.50 -9.32 -8.59
C TYR A 539 -23.47 -9.81 -7.13
N PRO A 540 -22.45 -9.47 -6.33
CA PRO A 540 -22.45 -9.75 -4.89
C PRO A 540 -23.66 -9.15 -4.17
N LEU A 541 -24.20 -9.84 -3.16
CA LEU A 541 -25.46 -9.44 -2.48
C LEU A 541 -25.47 -7.99 -1.94
N ARG A 542 -24.33 -7.44 -1.48
CA ARG A 542 -24.27 -6.05 -0.97
C ARG A 542 -24.34 -4.95 -2.04
N GLU A 543 -24.43 -5.32 -3.32
CA GLU A 543 -24.82 -4.38 -4.38
C GLU A 543 -26.34 -4.17 -4.38
N ILE A 544 -27.13 -4.93 -3.59
CA ILE A 544 -28.55 -4.65 -3.37
C ILE A 544 -28.68 -3.62 -2.23
N VAL A 545 -29.25 -2.45 -2.53
CA VAL A 545 -29.13 -1.23 -1.71
C VAL A 545 -29.78 -1.34 -0.33
N ASP A 546 -30.87 -2.13 -0.21
CA ASP A 546 -31.55 -2.40 1.07
C ASP A 546 -31.32 -3.84 1.59
N LEU A 547 -30.20 -4.48 1.25
CA LEU A 547 -29.74 -5.77 1.79
C LEU A 547 -28.47 -5.53 2.64
N ASP A 548 -28.58 -5.70 3.95
CA ASP A 548 -27.50 -5.35 4.89
C ASP A 548 -26.48 -6.49 5.14
N GLY A 549 -25.43 -6.23 5.92
CA GLY A 549 -24.36 -7.21 6.18
C GLY A 549 -24.87 -8.50 6.83
N ASP A 550 -25.84 -8.38 7.74
CA ASP A 550 -26.48 -9.53 8.41
C ASP A 550 -27.37 -10.31 7.44
N ASP A 551 -28.16 -9.61 6.59
CA ASP A 551 -28.93 -10.22 5.50
C ASP A 551 -28.03 -11.04 4.58
N ALA A 552 -26.89 -10.48 4.17
CA ALA A 552 -25.92 -11.14 3.31
C ALA A 552 -25.30 -12.37 3.99
N VAL A 553 -24.99 -12.31 5.29
CA VAL A 553 -24.47 -13.46 6.05
C VAL A 553 -25.52 -14.58 6.14
N ALA A 554 -26.78 -14.25 6.44
CA ALA A 554 -27.86 -15.22 6.56
C ALA A 554 -28.15 -15.95 5.23
N LEU A 555 -28.08 -15.24 4.10
CA LEU A 555 -28.23 -15.82 2.77
C LEU A 555 -27.01 -16.68 2.36
N ASN A 556 -25.78 -16.22 2.62
CA ASN A 556 -24.57 -16.99 2.34
C ASN A 556 -24.51 -18.31 3.13
N ALA A 557 -25.10 -18.36 4.33
CA ALA A 557 -25.17 -19.58 5.14
C ALA A 557 -26.01 -20.71 4.51
N ILE A 558 -26.84 -20.42 3.50
CA ILE A 558 -27.58 -21.40 2.69
C ILE A 558 -27.17 -21.37 1.20
N ASP A 559 -25.91 -21.03 0.93
CA ASP A 559 -25.28 -21.04 -0.39
C ASP A 559 -25.84 -20.01 -1.41
N ILE A 560 -26.61 -19.02 -0.95
CA ILE A 560 -27.00 -17.86 -1.76
C ILE A 560 -25.93 -16.78 -1.61
N ARG A 561 -25.16 -16.56 -2.69
CA ARG A 561 -23.93 -15.74 -2.65
C ARG A 561 -24.00 -14.47 -3.49
N ASP A 562 -24.94 -14.43 -4.44
CA ASP A 562 -25.02 -13.41 -5.48
C ASP A 562 -26.47 -13.18 -5.97
N THR A 563 -26.67 -12.18 -6.84
CA THR A 563 -28.01 -11.83 -7.35
C THR A 563 -28.64 -12.95 -8.19
N ALA A 564 -27.85 -13.79 -8.87
CA ALA A 564 -28.36 -14.95 -9.61
C ALA A 564 -28.90 -16.05 -8.68
N THR A 565 -28.12 -16.50 -7.71
CA THR A 565 -28.57 -17.51 -6.72
C THR A 565 -29.74 -17.00 -5.88
N LEU A 566 -29.78 -15.71 -5.56
CA LEU A 566 -30.93 -15.07 -4.91
C LEU A 566 -32.19 -15.13 -5.79
N LEU A 567 -32.07 -14.79 -7.09
CA LEU A 567 -33.19 -14.86 -8.03
C LEU A 567 -33.71 -16.29 -8.22
N GLU A 568 -32.83 -17.28 -8.27
CA GLU A 568 -33.22 -18.69 -8.38
C GLU A 568 -33.94 -19.15 -7.12
N ALA A 569 -33.39 -18.87 -5.93
CA ALA A 569 -34.05 -19.19 -4.66
C ALA A 569 -35.39 -18.46 -4.47
N CYS A 570 -35.54 -17.23 -4.96
CA CYS A 570 -36.81 -16.48 -4.95
C CYS A 570 -37.85 -16.99 -5.98
N ARG A 571 -37.45 -17.81 -6.96
CA ARG A 571 -38.35 -18.45 -7.94
C ARG A 571 -38.88 -19.81 -7.46
N GLU A 572 -38.33 -20.37 -6.39
CA GLU A 572 -38.82 -21.61 -5.80
C GLU A 572 -40.21 -21.41 -5.13
N PRO A 573 -41.10 -22.44 -5.11
CA PRO A 573 -42.38 -22.34 -4.41
C PRO A 573 -42.20 -22.05 -2.91
N GLY A 574 -42.64 -20.88 -2.45
CA GLY A 574 -42.44 -20.41 -1.07
C GLY A 574 -41.02 -19.89 -0.79
N GLY A 575 -40.19 -19.72 -1.82
CA GLY A 575 -38.81 -19.23 -1.72
C GLY A 575 -38.67 -17.91 -0.96
N PRO A 576 -39.36 -16.83 -1.36
CA PRO A 576 -39.23 -15.52 -0.69
C PRO A 576 -39.58 -15.59 0.81
N ALA A 577 -40.66 -16.27 1.19
CA ALA A 577 -41.01 -16.52 2.59
C ALA A 577 -39.94 -17.34 3.35
N ARG A 578 -39.32 -18.34 2.73
CA ARG A 578 -38.20 -19.09 3.32
C ARG A 578 -37.00 -18.18 3.59
N LEU A 579 -36.61 -17.37 2.62
CA LEU A 579 -35.47 -16.45 2.76
C LEU A 579 -35.76 -15.35 3.79
N ALA A 580 -37.00 -14.87 3.86
CA ALA A 580 -37.46 -13.90 4.85
C ALA A 580 -37.29 -14.43 6.28
N GLY A 581 -37.67 -15.68 6.52
CA GLY A 581 -37.44 -16.36 7.81
C GLY A 581 -35.96 -16.57 8.15
N ILE A 582 -35.10 -16.77 7.16
CA ILE A 582 -33.64 -16.97 7.34
C ILE A 582 -32.93 -15.65 7.65
N ALA A 583 -33.21 -14.60 6.87
CA ALA A 583 -32.65 -13.25 7.08
C ALA A 583 -33.30 -12.49 8.26
N GLN A 584 -34.38 -13.03 8.84
CA GLN A 584 -35.20 -12.36 9.86
C GLN A 584 -35.69 -10.99 9.35
N ARG A 585 -36.31 -10.99 8.16
CA ARG A 585 -36.88 -9.82 7.48
C ARG A 585 -38.31 -10.11 7.01
N GLU A 586 -39.02 -9.05 6.64
CA GLU A 586 -40.31 -9.16 5.94
C GLU A 586 -40.12 -9.75 4.52
N GLU A 587 -41.06 -10.60 4.08
CA GLU A 587 -41.06 -11.15 2.71
C GLU A 587 -41.10 -10.03 1.64
N SER A 588 -41.73 -8.91 1.96
CA SER A 588 -41.74 -7.71 1.11
C SER A 588 -40.36 -7.06 0.92
N ARG A 589 -39.38 -7.29 1.81
CA ARG A 589 -37.99 -6.84 1.65
C ARG A 589 -37.21 -7.79 0.75
N VAL A 590 -37.37 -9.10 0.94
CA VAL A 590 -36.80 -10.13 0.05
C VAL A 590 -37.27 -9.96 -1.40
N LEU A 591 -38.56 -9.67 -1.60
CA LEU A 591 -39.12 -9.42 -2.94
C LEU A 591 -38.51 -8.16 -3.60
N ARG A 592 -38.15 -7.11 -2.84
CA ARG A 592 -37.42 -5.95 -3.38
C ARG A 592 -35.96 -6.28 -3.71
N TRP A 593 -35.32 -7.17 -2.96
CA TRP A 593 -33.98 -7.65 -3.31
C TRP A 593 -34.01 -8.43 -4.63
N ALA A 594 -34.99 -9.33 -4.79
CA ALA A 594 -35.22 -10.04 -6.04
C ALA A 594 -35.51 -9.09 -7.21
N GLN A 595 -36.24 -7.99 -6.98
CA GLN A 595 -36.56 -7.00 -8.00
C GLN A 595 -35.32 -6.17 -8.43
N GLN A 596 -34.48 -5.76 -7.48
CA GLN A 596 -33.18 -5.14 -7.77
C GLN A 596 -32.28 -6.11 -8.56
N ALA A 597 -32.15 -7.35 -8.06
CA ALA A 597 -31.41 -8.42 -8.70
C ALA A 597 -31.88 -8.71 -10.14
N GLU A 598 -33.19 -8.66 -10.41
CA GLU A 598 -33.74 -8.80 -11.76
C GLU A 598 -33.27 -7.67 -12.68
N LEU A 599 -33.44 -6.40 -12.26
CA LEU A 599 -33.01 -5.24 -13.05
C LEU A 599 -31.50 -5.26 -13.34
N MET A 600 -30.69 -5.69 -12.37
CA MET A 600 -29.24 -5.86 -12.51
C MET A 600 -28.84 -6.96 -13.52
N GLN A 601 -29.77 -7.81 -14.00
CA GLN A 601 -29.49 -8.72 -15.12
C GLN A 601 -29.38 -8.01 -16.48
N LYS A 602 -29.78 -6.73 -16.58
CA LYS A 602 -29.56 -5.90 -17.77
C LYS A 602 -28.13 -5.32 -17.72
N PRO A 603 -27.30 -5.53 -18.76
CA PRO A 603 -25.93 -5.02 -18.78
C PRO A 603 -25.82 -3.51 -18.52
N GLY A 604 -24.97 -3.13 -17.57
CA GLY A 604 -24.75 -1.73 -17.19
C GLY A 604 -25.85 -1.11 -16.31
N ILE A 605 -26.65 -1.92 -15.61
CA ILE A 605 -27.47 -1.49 -14.45
C ILE A 605 -26.80 -2.04 -13.19
N VAL A 606 -26.37 -1.16 -12.28
CA VAL A 606 -25.80 -1.54 -10.98
C VAL A 606 -26.84 -1.44 -9.86
N GLY A 607 -26.45 -1.72 -8.62
CA GLY A 607 -27.31 -1.61 -7.44
C GLY A 607 -28.09 -0.30 -7.32
N ASP A 608 -27.34 0.82 -7.28
CA ASP A 608 -27.90 2.16 -7.19
C ASP A 608 -28.84 2.48 -8.38
N ASP A 609 -28.48 2.07 -9.60
CA ASP A 609 -29.33 2.25 -10.78
C ASP A 609 -30.63 1.45 -10.66
N ALA A 610 -30.58 0.19 -10.21
CA ALA A 610 -31.75 -0.67 -10.03
C ALA A 610 -32.70 -0.13 -8.94
N PHE A 611 -32.14 0.30 -7.80
CA PHE A 611 -32.90 0.94 -6.73
C PHE A 611 -33.52 2.28 -7.17
N LEU A 612 -32.79 3.08 -7.95
CA LEU A 612 -33.29 4.34 -8.50
C LEU A 612 -34.38 4.11 -9.57
N LEU A 613 -34.24 3.07 -10.41
CA LEU A 613 -35.26 2.64 -11.37
C LEU A 613 -36.55 2.20 -10.66
N MET A 614 -36.44 1.42 -9.59
CA MET A 614 -37.59 1.06 -8.74
C MET A 614 -38.22 2.29 -8.09
N THR A 615 -37.42 3.24 -7.61
CA THR A 615 -37.91 4.52 -7.06
C THR A 615 -38.58 5.39 -8.13
N ALA A 616 -38.13 5.31 -9.39
CA ALA A 616 -38.77 5.89 -10.57
C ALA A 616 -40.00 5.09 -11.07
N GLY A 617 -40.40 4.05 -10.34
CA GLY A 617 -41.59 3.24 -10.60
C GLY A 617 -41.43 2.21 -11.71
N VAL A 618 -40.22 1.68 -11.93
CA VAL A 618 -39.95 0.53 -12.83
C VAL A 618 -40.04 -0.77 -12.03
N THR A 619 -40.80 -1.76 -12.52
CA THR A 619 -41.14 -2.97 -11.77
C THR A 619 -40.37 -4.24 -12.16
N GLY A 620 -39.54 -4.18 -13.20
CA GLY A 620 -38.72 -5.30 -13.69
C GLY A 620 -38.20 -5.06 -15.10
N ILE A 621 -37.43 -5.99 -15.67
CA ILE A 621 -36.83 -5.86 -17.02
C ILE A 621 -37.92 -5.78 -18.11
N ALA A 622 -39.02 -6.51 -17.95
CA ALA A 622 -40.13 -6.49 -18.91
C ALA A 622 -40.80 -5.11 -19.00
N ASP A 623 -40.97 -4.43 -17.87
CA ASP A 623 -41.51 -3.08 -17.76
C ASP A 623 -40.50 -2.02 -18.22
N LEU A 624 -39.22 -2.16 -17.84
CA LEU A 624 -38.14 -1.27 -18.27
C LEU A 624 -38.06 -1.13 -19.81
N LYS A 625 -38.20 -2.25 -20.53
CA LYS A 625 -38.20 -2.30 -22.00
C LYS A 625 -39.41 -1.63 -22.67
N LEU A 626 -40.44 -1.26 -21.91
CA LEU A 626 -41.64 -0.58 -22.40
C LEU A 626 -41.65 0.92 -22.07
N ARG A 627 -40.63 1.45 -21.40
CA ARG A 627 -40.54 2.88 -21.04
C ARG A 627 -39.95 3.72 -22.18
N ASP A 628 -40.52 4.90 -22.42
CA ASP A 628 -39.83 5.93 -23.19
C ASP A 628 -38.59 6.43 -22.44
N ALA A 629 -37.49 6.67 -23.16
CA ALA A 629 -36.23 7.10 -22.58
C ALA A 629 -36.30 8.50 -21.94
N SER A 630 -37.10 9.41 -22.50
CA SER A 630 -37.21 10.80 -22.06
C SER A 630 -38.10 10.91 -20.83
N GLU A 631 -39.22 10.19 -20.81
CA GLU A 631 -40.06 10.05 -19.62
C GLU A 631 -39.33 9.36 -18.47
N LEU A 632 -38.60 8.27 -18.76
CA LEU A 632 -37.83 7.55 -17.75
C LEU A 632 -36.72 8.44 -17.18
N GLN A 633 -36.01 9.18 -18.02
CA GLN A 633 -35.02 10.16 -17.58
C GLN A 633 -35.61 11.19 -16.59
N ALA A 634 -36.79 11.75 -16.89
CA ALA A 634 -37.45 12.70 -16.00
C ALA A 634 -37.86 12.07 -14.66
N LYS A 635 -38.35 10.81 -14.69
CA LYS A 635 -38.71 10.06 -13.48
C LYS A 635 -37.48 9.70 -12.63
N LEU A 636 -36.35 9.33 -13.25
CA LEU A 636 -35.06 9.08 -12.58
C LEU A 636 -34.51 10.33 -11.89
N VAL A 637 -34.55 11.51 -12.54
CA VAL A 637 -34.15 12.78 -11.92
C VAL A 637 -35.06 13.15 -10.73
N SER A 638 -36.37 12.92 -10.85
CA SER A 638 -37.32 13.13 -9.75
C SER A 638 -37.06 12.18 -8.57
N ALA A 639 -36.81 10.90 -8.86
CA ALA A 639 -36.46 9.89 -7.86
C ALA A 639 -35.14 10.22 -7.14
N ALA A 640 -34.12 10.66 -7.88
CA ALA A 640 -32.82 11.05 -7.33
C ALA A 640 -32.96 12.25 -6.38
N ALA A 641 -33.75 13.26 -6.78
CA ALA A 641 -34.05 14.40 -5.92
C ALA A 641 -34.82 14.01 -4.65
N ALA A 642 -35.77 13.06 -4.74
CA ALA A 642 -36.49 12.53 -3.59
C ALA A 642 -35.60 11.73 -2.61
N LEU A 643 -34.52 11.14 -3.11
CA LEU A 643 -33.47 10.48 -2.32
C LEU A 643 -32.38 11.45 -1.83
N GLY A 644 -32.51 12.76 -2.08
CA GLY A 644 -31.54 13.79 -1.68
C GLY A 644 -30.27 13.87 -2.54
N ILE A 645 -30.25 13.20 -3.70
CA ILE A 645 -29.10 13.17 -4.61
C ILE A 645 -29.11 14.45 -5.48
N VAL A 646 -28.34 15.45 -5.06
CA VAL A 646 -28.07 16.67 -5.84
C VAL A 646 -27.19 16.39 -7.07
N ASP A 647 -27.40 17.19 -8.12
CA ASP A 647 -26.67 17.16 -9.40
C ASP A 647 -26.71 15.81 -10.17
N PHE A 648 -27.76 14.99 -9.98
CA PHE A 648 -27.97 13.78 -10.76
C PHE A 648 -28.29 14.08 -12.23
N ALA A 649 -27.26 13.98 -13.08
CA ALA A 649 -27.34 14.22 -14.52
C ALA A 649 -26.93 12.97 -15.33
N GLN A 650 -27.72 11.90 -15.26
CA GLN A 650 -27.46 10.68 -16.05
C GLN A 650 -27.63 10.95 -17.55
N ASN A 651 -26.68 10.48 -18.36
CA ASN A 651 -26.65 10.73 -19.80
C ASN A 651 -27.81 9.96 -20.50
N PRO A 652 -28.69 10.61 -21.30
CA PRO A 652 -29.78 9.94 -22.00
C PRO A 652 -29.36 8.83 -22.98
N ALA A 653 -28.08 8.71 -23.34
CA ALA A 653 -27.54 7.54 -24.04
C ALA A 653 -27.53 6.26 -23.17
N VAL A 654 -27.33 6.38 -21.85
CA VAL A 654 -27.36 5.26 -20.90
C VAL A 654 -28.79 4.74 -20.74
N THR A 655 -29.74 5.64 -20.47
CA THR A 655 -31.17 5.32 -20.37
C THR A 655 -31.69 4.62 -21.64
N ARG A 656 -31.19 5.02 -22.83
CA ARG A 656 -31.47 4.34 -24.11
C ARG A 656 -30.82 2.96 -24.27
N LYS A 657 -29.65 2.69 -23.67
CA LYS A 657 -29.06 1.33 -23.60
C LYS A 657 -29.89 0.39 -22.71
N TRP A 658 -30.43 0.90 -21.59
CA TRP A 658 -31.20 0.10 -20.64
C TRP A 658 -32.55 -0.37 -21.20
N ILE A 659 -33.32 0.52 -21.84
CA ILE A 659 -34.63 0.19 -22.44
C ILE A 659 -34.51 -0.63 -23.74
N ALA A 660 -33.32 -0.75 -24.31
CA ALA A 660 -33.08 -1.53 -25.53
C ALA A 660 -33.47 -3.02 -25.35
N PRO A 661 -33.63 -3.79 -26.44
CA PRO A 661 -33.88 -5.23 -26.38
C PRO A 661 -32.90 -6.04 -25.49
#